data_AF-A0A4P6YHR6-F1
#
_entry.id   AF-A0A4P6YHR6-F1
#
_cell.length_a   1.000
_cell.length_b   1.000
_cell.length_c   1.000
_cell.angle_alpha   90.00
_cell.angle_beta   90.00
_cell.angle_gamma   90.00
#
_symmetry.space_group_name_H-M   'P 1'
#
loop_
_entity.id
_entity.type
_entity.pdbx_description
1 polymer ?
#
loop_
_entity_poly.entity_id
_entity_poly.type
_entity_poly.pdbx_seq_one_letter_code
_entity_poly.pdbx_strand_id
1 'polypeptide(L)'
;MMKHDLKLQIIFLSIFFVALTVKAQDDCSITGFKVDYKTTPSGTYVAKSTRTICQLPEFYENAPVIATNIYGSRTDKRTTATGYFYSKMIDGRWWVVDPDGYLNICRAVNAISKGTGTTSTNAFATKFLNSDTKWMTDTKVFLKGIGFNTAGAWSTTSSITSNPTQGSNPLAYTIILNWMSGYGAGRTVQQSGHMGYPNDCIFVFEQGFVNYCETKAQALAANKYDKNLFGYFTDNELPFKNANLTGYLGLGTTEPTNENYLAAVKWLSDNGYTTADATNTEVQKKFLGFVGKTYFSIVYNAIKKYDPNHMSLGPRVDKEEARANSYFMQAVGPYVDILAINYYREWTPNSAFMTAWGTNLNKPFMVTKFYTKGEDSGLGNTSGAGWVVKTQLDRGYEYQNYTLALLESKYCVGWHWFKYFDNDPTMPGDPSNIDGNKGIFKIDYEPYTDLVQKMKEINLSTYNLIDYFDYKSQFPPLIIYPEADAYYKDQVNYGFDDRLGIKNSPYGNMREAFLRFDLTGQGTNVGDVNLYLSVLRAGDPGKVYKADFLMDDSWTEGGITMANHPTNDNEIGRWADGLDVKLDVKTPFVETVNSDKKLSIKLSAVSEIVSQLEYASRENPTVSLRPRIEISQNAPDGPADLDKLSELIVQDKRVAAFHPDILSYNITLPLTTTANPSILFVKPNAAMQVLVTNPVNVLSALDSDRVATIKTTSADGSNTKTYTLQFKVGDNLSVLDRFKANDFTIYPNPTNLNRVVNIDIPNANYENNEISIYDTNGKIVFFKSTKDIKLQLTINESLQPGMYFISVNNSNGRSTKKLIVK
;
A
#
# COMPACT_ATOMS: atom_id res chain seq x y z
N MET A 1 -53.57 0.40 39.40
CA MET A 1 -52.92 1.69 39.01
C MET A 1 -51.43 1.48 39.19
N MET A 2 -50.52 1.57 38.22
CA MET A 2 -50.53 2.16 36.89
C MET A 2 -49.71 1.25 35.96
N LYS A 3 -50.34 0.77 34.89
CA LYS A 3 -49.68 0.39 33.64
C LYS A 3 -49.78 1.62 32.75
N HIS A 4 -48.79 2.51 32.77
CA HIS A 4 -48.54 3.53 31.74
C HIS A 4 -47.26 4.25 32.13
N ASP A 5 -46.10 3.76 31.67
CA ASP A 5 -44.92 4.62 31.43
C ASP A 5 -43.73 3.94 30.73
N LEU A 6 -43.87 2.69 30.27
CA LEU A 6 -42.80 2.02 29.51
C LEU A 6 -42.88 2.22 27.98
N LYS A 7 -43.71 3.15 27.49
CA LYS A 7 -43.88 3.43 26.05
C LYS A 7 -43.36 4.80 25.59
N LEU A 8 -42.86 5.66 26.48
CA LEU A 8 -42.36 6.98 26.10
C LEU A 8 -40.83 7.10 25.98
N GLN A 9 -40.06 6.12 26.47
CA GLN A 9 -38.59 6.09 26.29
C GLN A 9 -38.12 5.39 25.00
N ILE A 10 -39.01 4.75 24.25
CA ILE A 10 -38.68 4.07 22.98
C ILE A 10 -38.89 4.97 21.76
N ILE A 11 -39.49 6.16 21.92
CA ILE A 11 -39.71 7.11 20.80
C ILE A 11 -38.65 8.23 20.77
N PHE A 12 -37.90 8.45 21.87
CA PHE A 12 -36.79 9.42 21.90
C PHE A 12 -35.43 8.87 21.44
N LEU A 13 -35.29 7.55 21.27
CA LEU A 13 -34.06 6.93 20.73
C LEU A 13 -34.08 6.76 19.19
N SER A 14 -35.22 6.98 18.55
CA SER A 14 -35.43 6.71 17.11
C SER A 14 -35.35 7.96 16.24
N ILE A 15 -35.33 9.16 16.85
CA ILE A 15 -35.28 10.45 16.14
C ILE A 15 -33.84 10.98 15.99
N PHE A 16 -32.87 10.44 16.75
CA PHE A 16 -31.45 10.76 16.58
C PHE A 16 -30.72 9.92 15.53
N PHE A 17 -31.39 8.92 14.93
CA PHE A 17 -30.82 8.08 13.86
C PHE A 17 -31.35 8.41 12.45
N VAL A 18 -32.19 9.44 12.30
CA VAL A 18 -32.81 9.81 11.01
C VAL A 18 -32.46 11.24 10.55
N ALA A 19 -31.51 11.92 11.19
CA ALA A 19 -31.08 13.28 10.80
C ALA A 19 -29.55 13.47 10.73
N LEU A 20 -28.80 12.43 10.34
CA LEU A 20 -27.37 12.51 10.01
C LEU A 20 -27.04 11.96 8.60
N THR A 21 -28.03 11.80 7.73
CA THR A 21 -27.86 11.41 6.32
C THR A 21 -27.91 12.59 5.36
N VAL A 22 -27.58 13.80 5.82
CA VAL A 22 -27.42 14.96 4.93
C VAL A 22 -26.10 15.66 5.25
N LYS A 23 -25.18 15.56 4.27
CA LYS A 23 -23.79 16.04 4.23
C LYS A 23 -22.70 15.12 4.80
N ALA A 24 -22.68 13.85 4.39
CA ALA A 24 -21.44 13.40 3.77
C ALA A 24 -21.41 14.11 2.41
N GLN A 25 -20.51 15.05 2.22
CA GLN A 25 -20.19 15.51 0.87
C GLN A 25 -19.74 14.23 0.15
N ASP A 26 -20.48 13.76 -0.86
CA ASP A 26 -20.08 12.58 -1.64
C ASP A 26 -18.82 12.96 -2.43
N ASP A 27 -17.68 12.98 -1.74
CA ASP A 27 -16.37 13.34 -2.30
C ASP A 27 -15.94 12.35 -3.40
N CYS A 28 -16.57 11.18 -3.42
CA CYS A 28 -16.38 10.14 -4.42
C CYS A 28 -16.98 10.49 -5.80
N SER A 29 -17.88 11.49 -5.89
CA SER A 29 -18.45 11.93 -7.17
C SER A 29 -17.76 13.18 -7.76
N ILE A 30 -16.76 13.75 -7.08
CA ILE A 30 -16.11 15.00 -7.50
C ILE A 30 -14.93 14.68 -8.42
N THR A 31 -15.12 14.82 -9.73
CA THR A 31 -14.02 14.82 -10.70
C THR A 31 -13.08 15.99 -10.43
N GLY A 32 -11.77 15.73 -10.34
CA GLY A 32 -10.77 16.78 -10.09
C GLY A 32 -10.72 17.28 -8.64
N PHE A 33 -11.03 16.42 -7.67
CA PHE A 33 -10.98 16.73 -6.24
C PHE A 33 -9.65 17.34 -5.80
N LYS A 34 -9.74 18.42 -5.02
CA LYS A 34 -8.59 19.17 -4.49
C LYS A 34 -8.76 19.40 -3.00
N VAL A 35 -7.64 19.44 -2.31
CA VAL A 35 -7.55 19.85 -0.91
C VAL A 35 -6.65 21.08 -0.82
N ASP A 36 -7.10 22.06 -0.04
CA ASP A 36 -6.33 23.28 0.19
C ASP A 36 -5.27 23.04 1.28
N TYR A 37 -4.04 23.44 0.98
CA TYR A 37 -2.95 23.40 1.95
C TYR A 37 -2.11 24.68 1.93
N LYS A 38 -1.35 24.92 2.98
CA LYS A 38 -0.30 25.94 3.04
C LYS A 38 0.95 25.36 3.70
N THR A 39 2.13 25.83 3.29
CA THR A 39 3.41 25.32 3.78
C THR A 39 3.78 25.85 5.17
N THR A 40 3.20 26.97 5.58
CA THR A 40 3.35 27.58 6.90
C THR A 40 1.99 28.10 7.39
N PRO A 41 1.76 28.23 8.71
CA PRO A 41 0.48 28.73 9.23
C PRO A 41 0.12 30.14 8.75
N SER A 42 1.10 31.00 8.47
CA SER A 42 0.88 32.36 7.94
C SER A 42 0.79 32.42 6.41
N GLY A 43 0.98 31.30 5.71
CA GLY A 43 0.94 31.24 4.25
C GLY A 43 -0.47 31.29 3.66
N THR A 44 -0.54 31.43 2.34
CA THR A 44 -1.78 31.38 1.57
C THR A 44 -2.14 29.93 1.22
N TYR A 45 -3.43 29.62 1.22
CA TYR A 45 -3.92 28.33 0.76
C TYR A 45 -3.72 28.15 -0.74
N VAL A 46 -3.23 26.98 -1.13
CA VAL A 46 -3.11 26.51 -2.50
C VAL A 46 -3.89 25.21 -2.63
N ALA A 47 -4.79 25.16 -3.62
CA ALA A 47 -5.56 23.97 -3.93
C ALA A 47 -4.68 22.93 -4.64
N LYS A 48 -4.58 21.72 -4.10
CA LYS A 48 -3.79 20.63 -4.67
C LYS A 48 -4.67 19.45 -5.02
N SER A 49 -4.48 18.89 -6.22
CA SER A 49 -5.16 17.66 -6.62
C SER A 49 -4.84 16.53 -5.65
N THR A 50 -5.88 15.83 -5.22
CA THR A 50 -5.81 14.83 -4.14
C THR A 50 -6.57 13.60 -4.59
N ARG A 51 -5.94 12.42 -4.46
CA ARG A 51 -6.58 11.14 -4.75
C ARG A 51 -7.10 10.51 -3.46
N THR A 52 -8.34 10.02 -3.49
CA THR A 52 -8.92 9.22 -2.42
C THR A 52 -9.19 7.81 -2.92
N ILE A 53 -9.36 6.86 -1.99
CA ILE A 53 -9.63 5.46 -2.34
C ILE A 53 -10.92 5.31 -3.18
N CYS A 54 -11.95 6.09 -2.87
CA CYS A 54 -13.24 5.98 -3.55
C CYS A 54 -13.30 6.65 -4.93
N GLN A 55 -12.25 7.39 -5.29
CA GLN A 55 -12.08 7.98 -6.62
C GLN A 55 -11.26 7.10 -7.56
N LEU A 56 -10.74 5.97 -7.07
CA LEU A 56 -9.98 5.05 -7.92
C LEU A 56 -10.93 4.38 -8.91
N PRO A 57 -10.71 4.56 -10.23
CA PRO A 57 -11.56 3.97 -11.24
C PRO A 57 -11.49 2.43 -11.14
N GLU A 58 -12.65 1.77 -11.22
CA GLU A 58 -12.76 0.31 -11.19
C GLU A 58 -12.22 -0.36 -9.90
N PHE A 59 -11.91 0.42 -8.86
CA PHE A 59 -11.61 -0.12 -7.54
C PHE A 59 -12.92 -0.27 -6.76
N TYR A 60 -13.34 -1.52 -6.54
CA TYR A 60 -14.55 -1.81 -5.80
C TYR A 60 -14.25 -1.83 -4.29
N GLU A 61 -14.55 -0.74 -3.60
CA GLU A 61 -14.32 -0.62 -2.15
C GLU A 61 -15.08 -1.66 -1.32
N ASN A 62 -16.18 -2.19 -1.86
CA ASN A 62 -17.01 -3.22 -1.23
C ASN A 62 -16.49 -4.65 -1.48
N ALA A 63 -15.36 -4.81 -2.19
CA ALA A 63 -14.73 -6.12 -2.34
C ALA A 63 -14.36 -6.67 -0.95
N PRO A 64 -14.48 -8.00 -0.71
CA PRO A 64 -14.04 -8.59 0.54
C PRO A 64 -12.59 -8.20 0.85
N VAL A 65 -12.39 -7.60 2.02
CA VAL A 65 -11.05 -7.25 2.49
C VAL A 65 -10.23 -8.52 2.65
N ILE A 66 -9.00 -8.51 2.12
CA ILE A 66 -8.09 -9.65 2.25
C ILE A 66 -7.83 -9.92 3.73
N ALA A 67 -8.11 -11.15 4.16
CA ALA A 67 -7.93 -11.57 5.54
C ALA A 67 -6.47 -11.42 5.98
N THR A 68 -6.27 -11.00 7.22
CA THR A 68 -4.94 -10.79 7.80
C THR A 68 -4.71 -11.63 9.04
N ASN A 69 -3.45 -11.99 9.30
CA ASN A 69 -3.05 -12.69 10.50
C ASN A 69 -2.78 -11.72 11.67
N ILE A 70 -2.22 -12.26 12.76
CA ILE A 70 -1.93 -11.49 13.99
C ILE A 70 -0.91 -10.34 13.80
N TYR A 71 -0.12 -10.36 12.73
CA TYR A 71 0.84 -9.30 12.36
C TYR A 71 0.27 -8.30 11.34
N GLY A 72 -0.99 -8.49 10.93
CA GLY A 72 -1.62 -7.68 9.88
C GLY A 72 -1.16 -8.06 8.47
N SER A 73 -0.54 -9.23 8.29
CA SER A 73 -0.05 -9.77 7.01
C SER A 73 -1.15 -10.52 6.28
N ARG A 74 -1.17 -10.46 4.95
CA ARG A 74 -2.20 -11.12 4.13
C ARG A 74 -2.08 -12.65 4.20
N THR A 75 -3.19 -13.35 4.46
CA THR A 75 -3.16 -14.81 4.70
C THR A 75 -3.23 -15.67 3.44
N ASP A 76 -3.53 -15.06 2.29
CA ASP A 76 -3.65 -15.71 1.00
C ASP A 76 -2.30 -15.89 0.29
N LYS A 77 -1.28 -15.11 0.66
CA LYS A 77 0.08 -15.18 0.09
C LYS A 77 1.12 -15.44 1.18
N ARG A 78 1.92 -16.49 0.99
CA ARG A 78 2.93 -16.95 1.96
C ARG A 78 4.22 -17.39 1.26
N THR A 79 5.35 -17.18 1.92
CA THR A 79 6.67 -17.66 1.54
C THR A 79 7.36 -18.30 2.75
N THR A 80 8.68 -18.50 2.72
CA THR A 80 9.43 -19.14 3.81
C THR A 80 9.24 -18.42 5.14
N ALA A 81 8.79 -19.13 6.18
CA ALA A 81 8.74 -18.62 7.54
C ALA A 81 10.13 -18.74 8.20
N THR A 82 10.67 -17.65 8.73
CA THR A 82 11.99 -17.63 9.39
C THR A 82 11.87 -17.46 10.91
N GLY A 83 10.67 -17.19 11.42
CA GLY A 83 10.45 -16.80 12.81
C GLY A 83 10.72 -15.33 13.11
N TYR A 84 11.13 -14.53 12.11
CA TYR A 84 11.42 -13.09 12.26
C TYR A 84 10.93 -12.32 11.03
N PHE A 85 10.77 -11.00 11.17
CA PHE A 85 10.50 -10.15 10.02
C PHE A 85 11.72 -10.06 9.10
N TYR A 86 11.52 -10.14 7.79
CA TYR A 86 12.57 -9.93 6.80
C TYR A 86 11.99 -9.34 5.50
N SER A 87 12.84 -8.90 4.58
CA SER A 87 12.39 -8.37 3.28
C SER A 87 12.70 -9.32 2.11
N LYS A 88 11.80 -9.38 1.12
CA LYS A 88 11.97 -10.23 -0.07
C LYS A 88 11.27 -9.66 -1.30
N MET A 89 11.93 -9.72 -2.44
CA MET A 89 11.32 -9.45 -3.75
C MET A 89 10.52 -10.69 -4.20
N ILE A 90 9.24 -10.52 -4.49
CA ILE A 90 8.32 -11.56 -4.97
C ILE A 90 7.48 -10.95 -6.10
N ASP A 91 7.50 -11.59 -7.27
CA ASP A 91 6.74 -11.18 -8.46
C ASP A 91 6.97 -9.70 -8.85
N GLY A 92 8.21 -9.25 -8.74
CA GLY A 92 8.62 -7.88 -9.09
C GLY A 92 8.25 -6.80 -8.07
N ARG A 93 7.70 -7.18 -6.90
CA ARG A 93 7.44 -6.29 -5.76
C ARG A 93 8.21 -6.71 -4.52
N TRP A 94 8.79 -5.75 -3.83
CA TRP A 94 9.34 -5.97 -2.51
C TRP A 94 8.23 -6.06 -1.47
N TRP A 95 8.39 -7.01 -0.56
CA TRP A 95 7.52 -7.22 0.58
C TRP A 95 8.34 -7.29 1.87
N VAL A 96 7.73 -6.88 2.98
CA VAL A 96 8.08 -7.46 4.27
C VAL A 96 7.43 -8.84 4.33
N VAL A 97 8.12 -9.81 4.90
CA VAL A 97 7.60 -11.12 5.25
C VAL A 97 7.61 -11.20 6.77
N ASP A 98 6.49 -11.60 7.35
CA ASP A 98 6.37 -11.72 8.79
C ASP A 98 6.98 -13.02 9.35
N PRO A 99 7.05 -13.20 10.69
CA PRO A 99 7.62 -14.39 11.31
C PRO A 99 7.01 -15.72 10.83
N ASP A 100 5.73 -15.72 10.46
CA ASP A 100 4.99 -16.89 10.03
C ASP A 100 5.07 -17.10 8.50
N GLY A 101 5.77 -16.22 7.77
CA GLY A 101 6.02 -16.31 6.34
C GLY A 101 5.00 -15.57 5.46
N TYR A 102 4.05 -14.82 6.03
CA TYR A 102 3.02 -14.12 5.26
C TYR A 102 3.49 -12.74 4.79
N LEU A 103 2.98 -12.31 3.63
CA LEU A 103 3.38 -11.03 3.05
C LEU A 103 2.75 -9.85 3.78
N ASN A 104 3.55 -8.82 4.05
CA ASN A 104 3.20 -7.70 4.89
C ASN A 104 3.61 -6.36 4.27
N ILE A 105 2.81 -5.34 4.57
CA ILE A 105 3.17 -3.93 4.42
C ILE A 105 3.16 -3.30 5.81
N CYS A 106 4.32 -2.82 6.23
CA CYS A 106 4.50 -2.25 7.56
C CYS A 106 3.71 -0.96 7.70
N ARG A 107 2.70 -0.96 8.56
CA ARG A 107 1.87 0.22 8.86
C ARG A 107 2.05 0.53 10.33
N ALA A 108 2.75 1.62 10.62
CA ALA A 108 3.11 1.98 11.98
C ALA A 108 2.71 3.39 12.40
N VAL A 109 2.68 3.61 13.71
CA VAL A 109 2.56 4.94 14.33
C VAL A 109 3.80 5.20 15.17
N ASN A 110 4.47 6.33 14.95
CA ASN A 110 5.64 6.72 15.74
C ASN A 110 5.23 7.35 17.09
N ALA A 111 6.17 7.35 18.02
CA ALA A 111 6.09 7.99 19.34
C ALA A 111 4.88 7.58 20.17
N ILE A 112 4.59 6.27 20.22
CA ILE A 112 3.58 5.72 21.14
C ILE A 112 4.16 5.79 22.56
N SER A 113 3.91 6.91 23.22
CA SER A 113 4.37 7.20 24.58
C SER A 113 3.29 7.96 25.35
N LYS A 114 3.34 7.89 26.69
CA LYS A 114 2.49 8.70 27.56
C LYS A 114 2.87 10.17 27.45
N GLY A 115 1.87 11.04 27.44
CA GLY A 115 2.10 12.47 27.67
C GLY A 115 2.49 12.73 29.13
N THR A 116 3.29 13.79 29.34
CA THR A 116 3.78 14.19 30.67
C THR A 116 3.24 15.55 31.11
N GLY A 117 2.51 16.26 30.25
CA GLY A 117 1.86 17.53 30.57
C GLY A 117 0.58 17.33 31.38
N THR A 118 0.13 18.37 32.08
CA THR A 118 -1.02 18.33 32.99
C THR A 118 -2.27 17.72 32.36
N THR A 119 -2.64 18.17 31.15
CA THR A 119 -3.83 17.66 30.43
C THR A 119 -3.71 16.16 30.16
N SER A 120 -2.56 15.71 29.65
CA SER A 120 -2.32 14.30 29.36
C SER A 120 -2.28 13.44 30.62
N THR A 121 -1.68 13.91 31.71
CA THR A 121 -1.63 13.19 32.99
C THR A 121 -3.03 13.02 33.58
N ASN A 122 -3.86 14.07 33.56
CA ASN A 122 -5.24 14.01 34.03
C ASN A 122 -6.08 13.05 33.19
N ALA A 123 -5.98 13.13 31.86
CA ALA A 123 -6.68 12.23 30.95
C ALA A 123 -6.21 10.77 31.10
N PHE A 124 -4.92 10.56 31.37
CA PHE A 124 -4.38 9.23 31.61
C PHE A 124 -4.97 8.60 32.89
N ALA A 125 -5.08 9.40 33.96
CA ALA A 125 -5.68 8.96 35.21
C ALA A 125 -7.15 8.56 35.04
N THR A 126 -7.93 9.32 34.27
CA THR A 126 -9.37 9.06 34.08
C THR A 126 -9.64 7.93 33.09
N LYS A 127 -8.98 7.93 31.92
CA LYS A 127 -9.24 6.96 30.84
C LYS A 127 -8.58 5.60 31.08
N PHE A 128 -7.40 5.60 31.68
CA PHE A 128 -6.58 4.39 31.84
C PHE A 128 -6.38 3.99 33.29
N LEU A 129 -6.99 4.69 34.26
CA LEU A 129 -6.91 4.37 35.68
C LEU A 129 -5.46 4.31 36.19
N ASN A 130 -4.60 5.18 35.65
CA ASN A 130 -3.15 5.18 35.88
C ASN A 130 -2.45 3.84 35.55
N SER A 131 -3.04 3.01 34.70
CA SER A 131 -2.51 1.70 34.32
C SER A 131 -1.84 1.73 32.95
N ASP A 132 -0.52 1.56 32.93
CA ASP A 132 0.27 1.41 31.71
C ASP A 132 -0.20 0.19 30.89
N THR A 133 -0.55 -0.90 31.56
CA THR A 133 -1.10 -2.10 30.92
C THR A 133 -2.42 -1.80 30.23
N LYS A 134 -3.34 -1.08 30.90
CA LYS A 134 -4.63 -0.70 30.29
C LYS A 134 -4.42 0.22 29.10
N TRP A 135 -3.63 1.29 29.28
CA TRP A 135 -3.31 2.22 28.20
C TRP A 135 -2.73 1.53 26.96
N MET A 136 -1.73 0.67 27.15
CA MET A 136 -1.12 -0.03 26.02
C MET A 136 -2.09 -1.04 25.40
N THR A 137 -2.92 -1.73 26.19
CA THR A 137 -3.93 -2.67 25.66
C THR A 137 -4.95 -1.94 24.79
N ASP A 138 -5.51 -0.85 25.30
CA ASP A 138 -6.50 -0.04 24.58
C ASP A 138 -5.89 0.59 23.33
N THR A 139 -4.65 1.08 23.43
CA THR A 139 -3.91 1.62 22.28
C THR A 139 -3.69 0.55 21.20
N LYS A 140 -3.27 -0.67 21.59
CA LYS A 140 -3.12 -1.78 20.64
C LYS A 140 -4.44 -2.12 19.95
N VAL A 141 -5.53 -2.23 20.72
CA VAL A 141 -6.86 -2.52 20.17
C VAL A 141 -7.30 -1.43 19.17
N PHE A 142 -7.15 -0.16 19.54
CA PHE A 142 -7.48 0.96 18.69
C PHE A 142 -6.68 0.95 17.39
N LEU A 143 -5.34 0.90 17.48
CA LEU A 143 -4.45 0.95 16.32
C LEU A 143 -4.70 -0.21 15.36
N LYS A 144 -4.86 -1.43 15.87
CA LYS A 144 -5.16 -2.60 15.02
C LYS A 144 -6.55 -2.49 14.40
N GLY A 145 -7.54 -1.95 15.12
CA GLY A 145 -8.89 -1.69 14.60
C GLY A 145 -8.94 -0.71 13.43
N ILE A 146 -7.89 0.09 13.25
CA ILE A 146 -7.73 1.03 12.12
C ILE A 146 -6.57 0.62 11.18
N GLY A 147 -6.10 -0.63 11.29
CA GLY A 147 -5.15 -1.25 10.38
C GLY A 147 -3.66 -0.92 10.61
N PHE A 148 -3.29 -0.28 11.73
CA PHE A 148 -1.90 -0.15 12.17
C PHE A 148 -1.50 -1.35 13.04
N ASN A 149 -0.45 -2.06 12.63
CA ASN A 149 -0.01 -3.30 13.27
C ASN A 149 1.41 -3.22 13.86
N THR A 150 2.03 -2.04 13.78
CA THR A 150 3.41 -1.82 14.20
C THR A 150 3.57 -0.51 14.99
N ALA A 151 4.46 -0.51 15.97
CA ALA A 151 4.92 0.66 16.71
C ALA A 151 6.23 1.18 16.09
N GLY A 152 6.21 2.44 15.67
CA GLY A 152 7.35 3.11 15.06
C GLY A 152 8.37 3.63 16.07
N ALA A 153 9.30 4.47 15.59
CA ALA A 153 10.38 5.05 16.39
C ALA A 153 9.82 5.82 17.60
N TRP A 154 10.61 5.86 18.69
CA TRP A 154 10.29 6.53 19.97
C TRP A 154 9.05 6.00 20.70
N SER A 155 8.58 4.80 20.36
CA SER A 155 7.52 4.14 21.12
C SER A 155 8.08 3.53 22.41
N THR A 156 7.27 3.49 23.48
CA THR A 156 7.66 2.88 24.76
C THR A 156 7.67 1.36 24.67
N THR A 157 8.79 0.80 24.20
CA THR A 157 8.94 -0.64 23.92
C THR A 157 8.80 -1.51 25.15
N SER A 158 9.15 -1.03 26.35
CA SER A 158 8.94 -1.75 27.61
C SER A 158 7.45 -1.98 27.90
N SER A 159 6.59 -0.98 27.67
CA SER A 159 5.13 -1.13 27.82
C SER A 159 4.53 -2.06 26.77
N ILE A 160 5.07 -2.07 25.55
CA ILE A 160 4.63 -2.97 24.47
C ILE A 160 4.98 -4.42 24.81
N THR A 161 6.25 -4.68 25.13
CA THR A 161 6.79 -6.02 25.37
C THR A 161 6.25 -6.67 26.64
N SER A 162 5.99 -5.88 27.69
CA SER A 162 5.39 -6.37 28.94
C SER A 162 3.86 -6.51 28.90
N ASN A 163 3.19 -6.08 27.81
CA ASN A 163 1.75 -6.17 27.72
C ASN A 163 1.29 -7.65 27.66
N PRO A 164 0.31 -8.09 28.47
CA PRO A 164 -0.14 -9.49 28.51
C PRO A 164 -0.65 -10.05 27.18
N THR A 165 -1.12 -9.19 26.28
CA THR A 165 -1.63 -9.60 24.96
C THR A 165 -0.54 -9.69 23.89
N GLN A 166 0.72 -9.38 24.21
CA GLN A 166 1.79 -9.33 23.20
C GLN A 166 2.07 -10.69 22.54
N GLY A 167 1.86 -11.80 23.25
CA GLY A 167 2.04 -13.15 22.68
C GLY A 167 0.94 -13.59 21.72
N SER A 168 -0.32 -13.27 22.02
CA SER A 168 -1.49 -13.72 21.24
C SER A 168 -2.00 -12.69 20.23
N ASN A 169 -1.77 -11.40 20.49
CA ASN A 169 -2.18 -10.28 19.68
C ASN A 169 -1.07 -9.21 19.66
N PRO A 170 0.07 -9.48 19.00
CA PRO A 170 1.22 -8.60 19.02
C PRO A 170 0.91 -7.25 18.37
N LEU A 171 1.55 -6.22 18.93
CA LEU A 171 1.90 -5.02 18.18
C LEU A 171 3.39 -5.15 17.90
N ALA A 172 3.76 -5.39 16.64
CA ALA A 172 5.17 -5.44 16.26
C ALA A 172 5.82 -4.09 16.58
N TYR A 173 7.11 -4.02 16.83
CA TYR A 173 7.71 -2.75 17.26
C TYR A 173 9.12 -2.56 16.70
N THR A 174 9.55 -1.30 16.69
CA THR A 174 10.92 -0.91 16.30
C THR A 174 11.63 -0.29 17.49
N ILE A 175 12.96 -0.38 17.50
CA ILE A 175 13.81 0.31 18.48
C ILE A 175 14.65 1.36 17.73
N ILE A 176 14.74 2.57 18.26
CA ILE A 176 15.68 3.59 17.77
C ILE A 176 16.91 3.66 18.68
N LEU A 177 18.08 3.49 18.10
CA LEU A 177 19.35 3.29 18.81
C LEU A 177 20.06 4.60 19.15
N ASN A 178 20.02 5.58 18.24
CA ASN A 178 20.68 6.90 18.37
C ASN A 178 22.19 6.80 18.63
N TRP A 179 22.88 5.89 17.93
CA TRP A 179 24.30 5.61 18.21
C TRP A 179 25.24 6.73 17.79
N MET A 180 25.03 7.37 16.63
CA MET A 180 25.89 8.48 16.22
C MET A 180 25.69 9.70 17.12
N SER A 181 24.46 10.07 17.43
CA SER A 181 24.22 11.18 18.36
C SER A 181 24.66 10.85 19.78
N GLY A 182 24.53 9.58 20.19
CA GLY A 182 24.98 9.12 21.51
C GLY A 182 26.50 9.13 21.65
N TYR A 183 27.25 8.80 20.59
CA TYR A 183 28.71 8.95 20.53
C TYR A 183 29.13 10.44 20.48
N GLY A 184 28.31 11.25 19.83
CA GLY A 184 28.45 12.70 19.76
C GLY A 184 28.01 13.48 21.00
N ALA A 185 27.55 12.82 22.07
CA ALA A 185 27.00 13.50 23.24
C ALA A 185 27.99 14.54 23.81
N GLY A 186 27.50 15.77 24.03
CA GLY A 186 28.33 16.93 24.42
C GLY A 186 28.99 17.68 23.25
N ARG A 187 28.97 17.12 22.03
CA ARG A 187 29.48 17.74 20.79
C ARG A 187 28.37 18.01 19.75
N THR A 188 27.16 17.54 20.01
CA THR A 188 25.97 17.77 19.17
C THR A 188 25.01 18.77 19.81
N VAL A 189 24.23 19.47 19.00
CA VAL A 189 23.18 20.40 19.46
C VAL A 189 21.80 19.95 18.99
N GLN A 190 20.76 20.12 19.80
CA GLN A 190 19.40 19.82 19.37
C GLN A 190 18.98 20.81 18.27
N GLN A 191 18.59 20.29 17.11
CA GLN A 191 17.95 21.04 16.03
C GLN A 191 16.48 20.62 15.89
N SER A 192 15.74 21.20 14.96
CA SER A 192 14.33 20.84 14.73
C SER A 192 14.22 19.40 14.24
N GLY A 193 13.79 18.49 15.13
CA GLY A 193 13.51 17.09 14.81
C GLY A 193 14.73 16.18 14.70
N HIS A 194 15.95 16.67 14.91
CA HIS A 194 17.21 15.92 14.79
C HIS A 194 18.37 16.58 15.55
N MET A 195 19.52 15.90 15.59
CA MET A 195 20.74 16.43 16.19
C MET A 195 21.62 17.11 15.13
N GLY A 196 22.10 18.31 15.42
CA GLY A 196 23.09 19.04 14.66
C GLY A 196 24.51 18.64 15.04
N TYR A 197 25.40 18.62 14.05
CA TYR A 197 26.80 18.23 14.17
C TYR A 197 27.71 19.39 13.74
N PRO A 198 28.94 19.50 14.27
CA PRO A 198 29.91 20.50 13.81
C PRO A 198 30.10 20.42 12.30
N ASN A 199 29.90 21.54 11.60
CA ASN A 199 29.94 21.63 10.12
C ASN A 199 29.05 20.60 9.39
N ASP A 200 27.94 20.14 10.01
CA ASP A 200 27.12 19.05 9.49
C ASP A 200 27.89 17.73 9.27
N CYS A 201 29.02 17.53 9.97
CA CYS A 201 29.89 16.36 9.82
C CYS A 201 29.69 15.39 10.98
N ILE A 202 29.20 14.19 10.68
CA ILE A 202 29.09 13.11 11.67
C ILE A 202 30.48 12.56 12.01
N PHE A 203 30.65 12.03 13.23
CA PHE A 203 31.94 11.58 13.75
C PHE A 203 32.35 10.17 13.25
N VAL A 204 32.01 9.85 12.01
CA VAL A 204 32.05 8.49 11.45
C VAL A 204 33.47 7.96 11.28
N PHE A 205 34.45 8.84 11.10
CA PHE A 205 35.85 8.45 10.86
C PHE A 205 36.68 8.40 12.14
N GLU A 206 36.10 8.75 13.29
CA GLU A 206 36.79 8.61 14.57
C GLU A 206 36.90 7.12 14.95
N GLN A 207 38.11 6.68 15.28
CA GLN A 207 38.36 5.29 15.70
C GLN A 207 37.48 4.86 16.87
N GLY A 208 37.16 5.79 17.77
CA GLY A 208 36.28 5.55 18.92
C GLY A 208 34.84 5.14 18.55
N PHE A 209 34.35 5.53 17.37
CA PHE A 209 32.97 5.25 16.97
C PHE A 209 32.73 3.74 16.74
N VAL A 210 33.69 3.03 16.15
CA VAL A 210 33.61 1.58 15.93
C VAL A 210 33.47 0.84 17.27
N ASN A 211 34.32 1.18 18.24
CA ASN A 211 34.29 0.58 19.58
C ASN A 211 33.01 0.95 20.34
N TYR A 212 32.48 2.17 20.14
CA TYR A 212 31.21 2.58 20.71
C TYR A 212 30.06 1.71 20.17
N CYS A 213 29.95 1.56 18.85
CA CYS A 213 28.93 0.71 18.23
C CYS A 213 29.05 -0.75 18.69
N GLU A 214 30.26 -1.31 18.69
CA GLU A 214 30.52 -2.68 19.18
C GLU A 214 30.04 -2.87 20.62
N THR A 215 30.37 -1.92 21.51
CA THR A 215 29.96 -1.98 22.92
C THR A 215 28.44 -1.87 23.08
N LYS A 216 27.79 -0.95 22.37
CA LYS A 216 26.33 -0.79 22.43
C LYS A 216 25.59 -1.98 21.82
N ALA A 217 26.13 -2.60 20.79
CA ALA A 217 25.50 -3.72 20.09
C ALA A 217 25.38 -4.98 20.96
N GLN A 218 26.27 -5.18 21.95
CA GLN A 218 26.18 -6.32 22.89
C GLN A 218 24.82 -6.40 23.60
N ALA A 219 24.22 -5.26 23.93
CA ALA A 219 22.91 -5.21 24.58
C ALA A 219 21.77 -5.72 23.66
N LEU A 220 21.97 -5.73 22.34
CA LEU A 220 20.96 -6.19 21.38
C LEU A 220 20.72 -7.70 21.47
N ALA A 221 21.69 -8.47 21.97
CA ALA A 221 21.55 -9.92 22.17
C ALA A 221 20.32 -10.27 23.05
N ALA A 222 19.88 -9.36 23.93
CA ALA A 222 18.68 -9.53 24.73
C ALA A 222 17.39 -9.61 23.90
N ASN A 223 17.37 -9.06 22.69
CA ASN A 223 16.20 -9.04 21.80
C ASN A 223 16.23 -10.16 20.75
N LYS A 224 17.35 -10.88 20.60
CA LYS A 224 17.63 -11.77 19.46
C LYS A 224 16.55 -12.81 19.14
N TYR A 225 15.73 -13.19 20.12
CA TYR A 225 14.66 -14.18 19.97
C TYR A 225 13.23 -13.59 20.00
N ASP A 226 13.07 -12.27 20.10
CA ASP A 226 11.74 -11.65 20.08
C ASP A 226 11.22 -11.52 18.65
N LYS A 227 10.43 -12.49 18.21
CA LYS A 227 9.78 -12.48 16.89
C LYS A 227 8.90 -11.24 16.60
N ASN A 228 8.52 -10.46 17.59
CA ASN A 228 7.69 -9.27 17.42
C ASN A 228 8.51 -7.99 17.21
N LEU A 229 9.84 -8.05 17.38
CA LEU A 229 10.72 -6.96 17.00
C LEU A 229 10.83 -6.90 15.47
N PHE A 230 10.42 -5.79 14.88
CA PHE A 230 10.51 -5.56 13.45
C PHE A 230 11.94 -5.22 13.03
N GLY A 231 12.65 -4.40 13.83
CA GLY A 231 14.02 -4.01 13.55
C GLY A 231 14.49 -2.75 14.26
N TYR A 232 15.68 -2.29 13.87
CA TYR A 232 16.40 -1.20 14.49
C TYR A 232 16.56 0.01 13.57
N PHE A 233 16.07 1.16 13.99
CA PHE A 233 16.54 2.45 13.49
C PHE A 233 17.86 2.81 14.15
N THR A 234 18.86 3.18 13.36
CA THR A 234 20.21 3.40 13.88
C THR A 234 20.34 4.81 14.50
N ASP A 235 19.76 5.80 13.84
CA ASP A 235 19.72 7.21 14.21
C ASP A 235 18.50 7.87 13.53
N ASN A 236 18.43 9.21 13.54
CA ASN A 236 17.38 9.96 12.84
C ASN A 236 17.94 11.20 12.14
N GLU A 237 17.71 11.32 10.82
CA GLU A 237 17.96 12.52 10.00
C GLU A 237 19.42 13.01 10.10
N LEU A 238 20.38 12.08 10.00
CA LEU A 238 21.80 12.43 9.92
C LEU A 238 22.05 13.35 8.71
N PRO A 239 22.94 14.36 8.84
CA PRO A 239 23.09 15.45 7.88
C PRO A 239 23.89 15.06 6.63
N PHE A 240 23.43 14.03 5.91
CA PHE A 240 24.04 13.57 4.66
C PHE A 240 23.77 14.57 3.52
N LYS A 241 24.72 15.48 3.30
CA LYS A 241 24.67 16.53 2.28
C LYS A 241 25.91 16.46 1.40
N ASN A 242 25.82 16.85 0.13
CA ASN A 242 26.98 16.90 -0.78
C ASN A 242 28.07 17.82 -0.21
N ALA A 243 27.67 18.93 0.41
CA ALA A 243 28.57 19.87 1.07
C ALA A 243 29.34 19.28 2.28
N ASN A 244 29.06 18.03 2.71
CA ASN A 244 29.83 17.40 3.78
C ASN A 244 31.33 17.41 3.49
N LEU A 245 31.78 17.20 2.24
CA LEU A 245 33.21 17.24 1.92
C LEU A 245 33.88 18.54 2.38
N THR A 246 33.29 19.68 2.04
CA THR A 246 33.77 20.99 2.51
C THR A 246 33.68 21.12 4.03
N GLY A 247 32.61 20.60 4.64
CA GLY A 247 32.46 20.59 6.10
C GLY A 247 33.58 19.82 6.82
N TYR A 248 33.92 18.62 6.32
CA TYR A 248 34.96 17.76 6.87
C TYR A 248 36.34 18.40 6.70
N LEU A 249 36.61 18.99 5.52
CA LEU A 249 37.83 19.76 5.30
C LEU A 249 37.92 20.99 6.23
N GLY A 250 36.78 21.63 6.50
CA GLY A 250 36.68 22.77 7.41
C GLY A 250 36.97 22.44 8.87
N LEU A 251 36.90 21.18 9.32
CA LEU A 251 37.28 20.81 10.69
C LEU A 251 38.78 21.01 10.95
N GLY A 252 39.61 20.85 9.92
CA GLY A 252 41.07 20.98 10.01
C GLY A 252 41.56 22.41 10.25
N THR A 253 40.72 23.44 10.04
CA THR A 253 41.09 24.84 10.34
C THR A 253 41.20 25.09 11.84
N THR A 254 40.37 24.40 12.62
CA THR A 254 40.35 24.49 14.09
C THR A 254 41.21 23.40 14.71
N GLU A 255 41.18 22.19 14.16
CA GLU A 255 41.89 21.02 14.71
C GLU A 255 42.54 20.20 13.58
N PRO A 256 43.79 20.49 13.20
CA PRO A 256 44.49 19.80 12.10
C PRO A 256 44.68 18.29 12.32
N THR A 257 44.58 17.84 13.57
CA THR A 257 44.66 16.42 13.96
C THR A 257 43.31 15.71 13.97
N ASN A 258 42.22 16.40 13.62
CA ASN A 258 40.89 15.83 13.64
C ASN A 258 40.78 14.64 12.67
N GLU A 259 40.40 13.47 13.17
CA GLU A 259 40.36 12.22 12.39
C GLU A 259 39.40 12.30 11.20
N ASN A 260 38.30 13.04 11.35
CA ASN A 260 37.31 13.25 10.30
C ASN A 260 37.87 14.12 9.16
N TYR A 261 38.64 15.15 9.50
CA TYR A 261 39.37 15.97 8.52
C TYR A 261 40.42 15.14 7.77
N LEU A 262 41.26 14.40 8.52
CA LEU A 262 42.34 13.60 7.95
C LEU A 262 41.79 12.51 7.01
N ALA A 263 40.65 11.89 7.35
CA ALA A 263 39.99 10.94 6.48
C ALA A 263 39.50 11.56 5.16
N ALA A 264 38.98 12.80 5.18
CA ALA A 264 38.55 13.50 3.97
C ALA A 264 39.74 13.85 3.05
N VAL A 265 40.84 14.36 3.62
CA VAL A 265 42.09 14.62 2.87
C VAL A 265 42.64 13.34 2.26
N LYS A 266 42.67 12.25 3.04
CA LYS A 266 43.13 10.95 2.56
C LYS A 266 42.25 10.44 1.43
N TRP A 267 40.93 10.52 1.56
CA TRP A 267 40.01 10.07 0.53
C TRP A 267 40.19 10.84 -0.79
N LEU A 268 40.39 12.17 -0.73
CA LEU A 268 40.67 12.97 -1.92
C LEU A 268 41.93 12.45 -2.63
N SER A 269 43.03 12.33 -1.89
CA SER A 269 44.32 11.86 -2.42
C SER A 269 44.21 10.46 -3.03
N ASP A 270 43.60 9.51 -2.31
CA ASP A 270 43.42 8.12 -2.77
C ASP A 270 42.58 8.02 -4.06
N ASN A 271 41.76 9.02 -4.36
CA ASN A 271 40.88 9.06 -5.54
C ASN A 271 41.35 10.05 -6.61
N GLY A 272 42.59 10.56 -6.51
CA GLY A 272 43.18 11.46 -7.51
C GLY A 272 42.63 12.89 -7.49
N TYR A 273 42.04 13.31 -6.36
CA TYR A 273 41.53 14.66 -6.13
C TYR A 273 42.40 15.43 -5.14
N THR A 274 42.25 16.74 -5.13
CA THR A 274 42.89 17.67 -4.18
C THR A 274 41.82 18.46 -3.42
N THR A 275 42.24 19.26 -2.43
CA THR A 275 41.31 20.17 -1.73
C THR A 275 40.72 21.24 -2.65
N ALA A 276 41.33 21.52 -3.81
CA ALA A 276 40.77 22.41 -4.82
C ALA A 276 39.48 21.84 -5.45
N ASP A 277 39.28 20.53 -5.40
CA ASP A 277 38.09 19.85 -5.93
C ASP A 277 36.92 19.79 -4.94
N ALA A 278 37.08 20.33 -3.74
CA ALA A 278 36.11 20.19 -2.64
C ALA A 278 34.71 20.74 -2.95
N THR A 279 34.61 21.67 -3.91
CA THR A 279 33.34 22.27 -4.35
C THR A 279 32.79 21.63 -5.63
N ASN A 280 33.51 20.70 -6.25
CA ASN A 280 33.02 19.97 -7.42
C ASN A 280 31.88 19.03 -7.00
N THR A 281 30.69 19.22 -7.56
CA THR A 281 29.48 18.49 -7.19
C THR A 281 29.63 16.97 -7.34
N GLU A 282 30.34 16.50 -8.36
CA GLU A 282 30.52 15.07 -8.59
C GLU A 282 31.46 14.44 -7.55
N VAL A 283 32.53 15.16 -7.19
CA VAL A 283 33.46 14.76 -6.13
C VAL A 283 32.74 14.73 -4.78
N GLN A 284 31.93 15.75 -4.49
CA GLN A 284 31.09 15.81 -3.29
C GLN A 284 30.10 14.63 -3.20
N LYS A 285 29.43 14.29 -4.31
CA LYS A 285 28.51 13.14 -4.35
C LYS A 285 29.22 11.82 -4.08
N LYS A 286 30.39 11.60 -4.67
CA LYS A 286 31.22 10.40 -4.43
C LYS A 286 31.70 10.33 -2.97
N PHE A 287 32.13 11.47 -2.42
CA PHE A 287 32.55 11.55 -1.02
C PHE A 287 31.39 11.26 -0.07
N LEU A 288 30.19 11.78 -0.36
CA LEU A 288 29.00 11.47 0.42
C LEU A 288 28.71 9.95 0.41
N GLY A 289 28.92 9.27 -0.72
CA GLY A 289 28.83 7.82 -0.79
C GLY A 289 29.86 7.10 0.10
N PHE A 290 31.08 7.65 0.23
CA PHE A 290 32.09 7.14 1.16
C PHE A 290 31.69 7.34 2.63
N VAL A 291 31.17 8.51 3.00
CA VAL A 291 30.64 8.79 4.34
C VAL A 291 29.50 7.81 4.68
N GLY A 292 28.55 7.66 3.75
CA GLY A 292 27.42 6.71 3.88
C GLY A 292 27.90 5.28 4.08
N LYS A 293 28.75 4.76 3.19
CA LYS A 293 29.30 3.40 3.30
C LYS A 293 29.96 3.15 4.65
N THR A 294 30.77 4.11 5.10
CA THR A 294 31.52 3.98 6.36
C THR A 294 30.56 3.88 7.54
N TYR A 295 29.58 4.80 7.65
CA TYR A 295 28.60 4.78 8.72
C TYR A 295 27.74 3.51 8.71
N PHE A 296 27.13 3.19 7.57
CA PHE A 296 26.21 2.06 7.48
C PHE A 296 26.93 0.73 7.71
N SER A 297 28.15 0.55 7.20
CA SER A 297 28.90 -0.69 7.41
C SER A 297 29.29 -0.92 8.87
N ILE A 298 29.74 0.12 9.59
CA ILE A 298 30.10 0.02 11.02
C ILE A 298 28.87 -0.41 11.83
N VAL A 299 27.77 0.31 11.65
CA VAL A 299 26.55 0.08 12.45
C VAL A 299 25.89 -1.25 12.09
N TYR A 300 25.75 -1.56 10.80
CA TYR A 300 25.14 -2.81 10.34
C TYR A 300 25.91 -4.03 10.84
N ASN A 301 27.24 -4.03 10.72
CA ASN A 301 28.06 -5.15 11.15
C ASN A 301 27.99 -5.35 12.67
N ALA A 302 27.98 -4.27 13.45
CA ALA A 302 27.81 -4.34 14.90
C ALA A 302 26.43 -4.93 15.26
N ILE A 303 25.34 -4.46 14.63
CA ILE A 303 23.99 -5.02 14.85
C ILE A 303 23.98 -6.52 14.51
N LYS A 304 24.37 -6.89 13.29
CA LYS A 304 24.26 -8.29 12.81
C LYS A 304 25.14 -9.26 13.58
N LYS A 305 26.22 -8.80 14.21
CA LYS A 305 27.07 -9.63 15.07
C LYS A 305 26.34 -10.12 16.32
N TYR A 306 25.52 -9.28 16.95
CA TYR A 306 24.84 -9.59 18.22
C TYR A 306 23.36 -9.93 18.04
N ASP A 307 22.73 -9.41 16.99
CA ASP A 307 21.37 -9.72 16.58
C ASP A 307 21.31 -9.95 15.06
N PRO A 308 21.62 -11.18 14.59
CA PRO A 308 21.59 -11.52 13.17
C PRO A 308 20.16 -11.63 12.61
N ASN A 309 19.15 -11.74 13.47
CA ASN A 309 17.78 -12.07 13.07
C ASN A 309 16.97 -10.84 12.68
N HIS A 310 17.16 -9.72 13.39
CA HIS A 310 16.34 -8.51 13.20
C HIS A 310 16.90 -7.57 12.13
N MET A 311 15.99 -6.81 11.50
CA MET A 311 16.33 -5.92 10.40
C MET A 311 17.08 -4.66 10.86
N SER A 312 18.11 -4.26 10.10
CA SER A 312 18.70 -2.92 10.17
C SER A 312 17.96 -1.99 9.23
N LEU A 313 17.41 -0.90 9.79
CA LEU A 313 16.52 0.03 9.09
C LEU A 313 17.20 1.37 8.74
N GLY A 314 18.44 1.56 9.20
CA GLY A 314 19.23 2.77 8.95
C GLY A 314 18.76 4.02 9.73
N PRO A 315 19.30 5.20 9.39
CA PRO A 315 19.21 6.42 10.19
C PRO A 315 18.05 7.34 9.77
N ARG A 316 17.02 6.79 9.12
CA ARG A 316 15.80 7.53 8.74
C ARG A 316 16.12 8.76 7.89
N VAL A 317 16.73 8.53 6.72
CA VAL A 317 17.30 9.55 5.83
C VAL A 317 16.21 10.54 5.38
N ASP A 318 16.45 11.84 5.49
CA ASP A 318 15.53 12.90 5.04
C ASP A 318 16.09 13.72 3.86
N LYS A 319 17.41 13.92 3.81
CA LYS A 319 18.05 14.76 2.80
C LYS A 319 17.84 14.21 1.39
N GLU A 320 17.27 15.04 0.52
CA GLU A 320 17.10 14.72 -0.89
C GLU A 320 18.45 14.46 -1.56
N GLU A 321 19.49 15.22 -1.21
CA GLU A 321 20.85 15.05 -1.72
C GLU A 321 21.37 13.62 -1.52
N ALA A 322 21.10 12.99 -0.38
CA ALA A 322 21.47 11.59 -0.14
C ALA A 322 20.60 10.62 -0.94
N ARG A 323 19.27 10.84 -0.97
CA ARG A 323 18.31 9.95 -1.64
C ARG A 323 18.43 9.97 -3.16
N ALA A 324 18.78 11.11 -3.75
CA ALA A 324 18.97 11.31 -5.19
C ALA A 324 20.40 10.95 -5.65
N ASN A 325 21.33 10.71 -4.73
CA ASN A 325 22.72 10.39 -5.06
C ASN A 325 22.91 8.87 -5.23
N SER A 326 23.13 8.42 -6.47
CA SER A 326 23.35 7.01 -6.79
C SER A 326 24.60 6.43 -6.11
N TYR A 327 25.70 7.20 -5.97
CA TYR A 327 26.89 6.74 -5.25
C TYR A 327 26.58 6.44 -3.78
N PHE A 328 25.76 7.28 -3.14
CA PHE A 328 25.31 7.05 -1.77
C PHE A 328 24.44 5.81 -1.68
N MET A 329 23.37 5.75 -2.49
CA MET A 329 22.40 4.66 -2.43
C MET A 329 23.03 3.29 -2.72
N GLN A 330 23.87 3.19 -3.74
CA GLN A 330 24.57 1.95 -4.08
C GLN A 330 25.57 1.52 -3.00
N ALA A 331 26.24 2.48 -2.36
CA ALA A 331 27.24 2.18 -1.34
C ALA A 331 26.63 1.74 0.00
N VAL A 332 25.42 2.20 0.35
CA VAL A 332 24.73 1.83 1.60
C VAL A 332 23.84 0.59 1.47
N GLY A 333 23.37 0.27 0.26
CA GLY A 333 22.47 -0.87 -0.01
C GLY A 333 22.92 -2.22 0.58
N PRO A 334 24.21 -2.60 0.54
CA PRO A 334 24.69 -3.83 1.17
C PRO A 334 24.57 -3.89 2.70
N TYR A 335 24.36 -2.76 3.36
CA TYR A 335 24.42 -2.59 4.81
C TYR A 335 23.09 -2.13 5.41
N VAL A 336 21.98 -2.49 4.75
CA VAL A 336 20.62 -2.24 5.22
C VAL A 336 19.67 -3.33 4.71
N ASP A 337 18.67 -3.70 5.51
CA ASP A 337 17.64 -4.67 5.11
C ASP A 337 16.45 -3.96 4.43
N ILE A 338 16.08 -2.80 4.96
CA ILE A 338 15.08 -1.85 4.44
C ILE A 338 15.58 -0.44 4.76
N LEU A 339 15.71 0.46 3.78
CA LEU A 339 16.12 1.83 4.09
C LEU A 339 14.93 2.66 4.59
N ALA A 340 15.03 3.15 5.83
CA ALA A 340 14.07 4.11 6.38
C ALA A 340 14.29 5.52 5.81
N ILE A 341 13.21 6.14 5.33
CA ILE A 341 13.23 7.49 4.75
C ILE A 341 12.17 8.36 5.43
N ASN A 342 12.54 9.54 5.94
CA ASN A 342 11.54 10.54 6.35
C ASN A 342 11.23 11.42 5.13
N TYR A 343 10.01 11.35 4.59
CA TYR A 343 9.68 11.97 3.32
C TYR A 343 8.64 13.08 3.52
N TYR A 344 9.13 14.25 3.88
CA TYR A 344 8.29 15.44 4.07
C TYR A 344 8.22 16.30 2.81
N ARG A 345 7.30 17.27 2.84
CA ARG A 345 7.18 18.36 1.86
C ARG A 345 6.82 17.89 0.46
N GLU A 346 6.04 16.83 0.41
CA GLU A 346 5.42 16.32 -0.81
C GLU A 346 3.95 16.15 -0.55
N TRP A 347 3.12 16.59 -1.49
CA TRP A 347 1.69 16.28 -1.43
C TRP A 347 1.44 14.83 -1.81
N THR A 348 2.05 14.42 -2.93
CA THR A 348 1.96 13.08 -3.49
C THR A 348 3.39 12.58 -3.69
N PRO A 349 3.81 11.48 -3.03
CA PRO A 349 5.11 10.87 -3.25
C PRO A 349 5.43 10.67 -4.73
N ASN A 350 6.61 11.13 -5.15
CA ASN A 350 7.01 11.07 -6.55
C ASN A 350 7.43 9.64 -6.95
N SER A 351 6.73 9.05 -7.92
CA SER A 351 6.95 7.67 -8.36
C SER A 351 8.33 7.45 -9.00
N ALA A 352 8.84 8.43 -9.75
CA ALA A 352 10.17 8.36 -10.37
C ALA A 352 11.27 8.37 -9.31
N PHE A 353 11.15 9.21 -8.28
CA PHE A 353 12.09 9.22 -7.16
C PHE A 353 12.08 7.91 -6.40
N MET A 354 10.90 7.40 -6.02
CA MET A 354 10.77 6.12 -5.32
C MET A 354 11.35 4.94 -6.11
N THR A 355 11.15 4.93 -7.44
CA THR A 355 11.74 3.93 -8.34
C THR A 355 13.26 4.04 -8.37
N ALA A 356 13.79 5.26 -8.51
CA ALA A 356 15.23 5.51 -8.50
C ALA A 356 15.88 5.11 -7.16
N TRP A 357 15.22 5.36 -6.03
CA TRP A 357 15.71 4.96 -4.72
C TRP A 357 15.84 3.44 -4.62
N GLY A 358 14.77 2.71 -4.91
CA GLY A 358 14.77 1.25 -4.84
C GLY A 358 15.74 0.60 -5.82
N THR A 359 15.86 1.15 -7.04
CA THR A 359 16.79 0.67 -8.06
C THR A 359 18.25 0.89 -7.66
N ASN A 360 18.61 2.11 -7.26
CA ASN A 360 20.00 2.43 -6.88
C ASN A 360 20.41 1.76 -5.57
N LEU A 361 19.48 1.57 -4.64
CA LEU A 361 19.74 0.88 -3.37
C LEU A 361 19.84 -0.65 -3.57
N ASN A 362 19.17 -1.19 -4.58
CA ASN A 362 18.95 -2.62 -4.80
C ASN A 362 18.35 -3.34 -3.55
N LYS A 363 17.50 -2.62 -2.83
CA LYS A 363 16.79 -3.03 -1.60
C LYS A 363 15.47 -2.26 -1.51
N PRO A 364 14.53 -2.69 -0.67
CA PRO A 364 13.33 -1.91 -0.40
C PRO A 364 13.61 -0.70 0.49
N PHE A 365 12.67 0.23 0.49
CA PHE A 365 12.62 1.33 1.44
C PHE A 365 11.25 1.39 2.13
N MET A 366 11.15 2.16 3.21
CA MET A 366 9.88 2.49 3.84
C MET A 366 9.86 3.96 4.28
N VAL A 367 8.70 4.60 4.22
CA VAL A 367 8.54 6.01 4.62
C VAL A 367 8.26 6.11 6.11
N THR A 368 9.20 6.61 6.90
CA THR A 368 9.12 6.54 8.36
C THR A 368 8.68 7.81 9.06
N LYS A 369 8.47 8.91 8.33
CA LYS A 369 7.66 10.06 8.79
C LYS A 369 7.05 10.77 7.59
N PHE A 370 5.77 11.08 7.74
CA PHE A 370 5.00 12.07 7.00
C PHE A 370 3.78 12.43 7.87
N TYR A 371 3.24 13.63 7.68
CA TYR A 371 2.00 14.09 8.30
C TYR A 371 1.60 15.46 7.76
N THR A 372 0.32 15.77 7.92
CA THR A 372 -0.26 17.11 7.79
C THR A 372 -0.88 17.56 9.12
N LYS A 373 -1.06 18.87 9.27
CA LYS A 373 -1.57 19.58 10.45
C LYS A 373 -2.91 20.25 10.11
N GLY A 374 -3.95 20.04 10.92
CA GLY A 374 -5.26 20.65 10.73
C GLY A 374 -5.34 22.00 11.45
N GLU A 375 -5.76 23.05 10.75
CA GLU A 375 -5.97 24.38 11.34
C GLU A 375 -7.14 24.39 12.34
N ASP A 376 -8.16 23.56 12.10
CA ASP A 376 -9.31 23.33 12.98
C ASP A 376 -8.98 22.66 14.33
N SER A 377 -7.74 22.20 14.52
CA SER A 377 -7.26 21.73 15.83
C SER A 377 -7.15 22.83 16.88
N GLY A 378 -7.06 24.10 16.46
CA GLY A 378 -6.79 25.25 17.33
C GLY A 378 -5.34 25.39 17.80
N LEU A 379 -4.43 24.53 17.33
CA LEU A 379 -3.00 24.61 17.63
C LEU A 379 -2.28 25.61 16.70
N GLY A 380 -1.18 26.20 17.19
CA GLY A 380 -0.43 27.21 16.44
C GLY A 380 0.19 26.68 15.14
N ASN A 381 0.52 25.39 15.09
CA ASN A 381 1.04 24.67 13.92
C ASN A 381 2.32 25.28 13.31
N THR A 382 3.05 26.12 14.05
CA THR A 382 4.25 26.81 13.59
C THR A 382 5.46 25.89 13.51
N SER A 383 5.52 24.89 14.39
CA SER A 383 6.61 23.91 14.44
C SER A 383 6.38 22.68 13.54
N GLY A 384 7.48 22.03 13.15
CA GLY A 384 7.48 20.80 12.36
C GLY A 384 7.27 20.99 10.84
N ALA A 385 7.76 20.03 10.07
CA ALA A 385 7.84 20.08 8.61
C ALA A 385 6.53 19.77 7.85
N GLY A 386 5.52 19.19 8.52
CA GLY A 386 4.24 18.89 7.88
C GLY A 386 3.52 20.16 7.41
N TRP A 387 2.77 20.06 6.32
CA TRP A 387 1.98 21.18 5.82
C TRP A 387 0.68 21.34 6.61
N VAL A 388 0.06 22.52 6.49
CA VAL A 388 -1.19 22.85 7.17
C VAL A 388 -2.35 22.73 6.18
N VAL A 389 -3.40 22.03 6.57
CA VAL A 389 -4.68 21.90 5.85
C VAL A 389 -5.80 22.50 6.69
N LYS A 390 -6.98 22.73 6.09
CA LYS A 390 -8.08 23.40 6.78
C LYS A 390 -8.66 22.54 7.89
N THR A 391 -8.92 21.27 7.61
CA THR A 391 -9.68 20.39 8.52
C THR A 391 -9.00 19.06 8.84
N GLN A 392 -9.47 18.40 9.89
CA GLN A 392 -9.12 17.02 10.22
C GLN A 392 -9.49 16.02 9.11
N LEU A 393 -10.58 16.28 8.40
CA LEU A 393 -10.98 15.50 7.23
C LEU A 393 -9.97 15.65 6.08
N ASP A 394 -9.48 16.87 5.84
CA ASP A 394 -8.44 17.15 4.83
C ASP A 394 -7.13 16.42 5.14
N ARG A 395 -6.77 16.29 6.43
CA ARG A 395 -5.62 15.45 6.84
C ARG A 395 -5.85 13.99 6.46
N GLY A 396 -7.10 13.52 6.60
CA GLY A 396 -7.52 12.19 6.17
C GLY A 396 -7.38 11.98 4.66
N TYR A 397 -7.77 12.98 3.86
CA TYR A 397 -7.61 12.93 2.40
C TYR A 397 -6.15 12.98 1.96
N GLU A 398 -5.33 13.81 2.60
CA GLU A 398 -3.89 13.81 2.35
C GLU A 398 -3.25 12.48 2.73
N TYR A 399 -3.63 11.87 3.86
CA TYR A 399 -3.15 10.55 4.24
C TYR A 399 -3.45 9.51 3.15
N GLN A 400 -4.68 9.48 2.61
CA GLN A 400 -5.02 8.56 1.52
C GLN A 400 -4.20 8.85 0.25
N ASN A 401 -4.15 10.11 -0.19
CA ASN A 401 -3.40 10.50 -1.37
C ASN A 401 -1.93 10.09 -1.29
N TYR A 402 -1.32 10.35 -0.13
CA TYR A 402 0.07 10.03 0.13
C TYR A 402 0.31 8.52 0.11
N THR A 403 -0.51 7.76 0.84
CA THR A 403 -0.32 6.30 0.99
C THR A 403 -0.72 5.52 -0.25
N LEU A 404 -1.66 5.99 -1.07
CA LEU A 404 -1.93 5.42 -2.40
C LEU A 404 -0.68 5.43 -3.29
N ALA A 405 0.04 6.56 -3.33
CA ALA A 405 1.29 6.64 -4.09
C ALA A 405 2.38 5.69 -3.56
N LEU A 406 2.42 5.47 -2.23
CA LEU A 406 3.34 4.50 -1.63
C LEU A 406 2.99 3.05 -2.04
N LEU A 407 1.70 2.71 -2.11
CA LEU A 407 1.24 1.37 -2.50
C LEU A 407 1.50 1.06 -3.98
N GLU A 408 1.44 2.08 -4.85
CA GLU A 408 1.83 1.96 -6.27
C GLU A 408 3.32 1.62 -6.44
N SER A 409 4.18 2.07 -5.52
CA SER A 409 5.61 1.74 -5.58
C SER A 409 5.86 0.27 -5.25
N LYS A 410 6.49 -0.46 -6.19
CA LYS A 410 6.95 -1.84 -6.00
C LYS A 410 8.16 -1.97 -5.07
N TYR A 411 8.77 -0.87 -4.64
CA TYR A 411 9.92 -0.84 -3.73
C TYR A 411 9.58 -0.39 -2.30
N CYS A 412 8.43 0.25 -2.10
CA CYS A 412 7.98 0.69 -0.78
C CYS A 412 7.32 -0.47 -0.03
N VAL A 413 7.84 -0.80 1.15
CA VAL A 413 7.33 -1.92 1.97
C VAL A 413 6.56 -1.47 3.21
N GLY A 414 6.22 -0.18 3.29
CA GLY A 414 5.42 0.35 4.39
C GLY A 414 5.63 1.82 4.69
N TRP A 415 4.89 2.29 5.69
CA TRP A 415 4.96 3.66 6.17
C TRP A 415 4.68 3.78 7.67
N HIS A 416 5.23 4.84 8.27
CA HIS A 416 4.97 5.23 9.65
C HIS A 416 4.38 6.64 9.69
N TRP A 417 3.18 6.77 10.25
CA TRP A 417 2.61 8.06 10.59
C TRP A 417 3.39 8.72 11.72
N PHE A 418 3.68 10.02 11.59
CA PHE A 418 4.27 10.82 12.66
C PHE A 418 3.25 11.84 13.16
N LYS A 419 2.52 11.58 14.25
CA LYS A 419 2.80 10.60 15.33
C LYS A 419 1.55 10.24 16.16
N TYR A 420 1.74 9.50 17.26
CA TYR A 420 0.66 9.04 18.15
C TYR A 420 -0.28 10.15 18.62
N PHE A 421 0.25 11.19 19.26
CA PHE A 421 -0.54 12.32 19.79
C PHE A 421 0.09 13.66 19.45
N ASP A 422 -0.66 14.75 19.59
CA ASP A 422 -0.20 16.11 19.28
C ASP A 422 1.02 16.56 20.11
N ASN A 423 1.57 17.72 19.76
CA ASN A 423 2.48 18.41 20.67
C ASN A 423 1.69 19.11 21.78
N ASP A 424 2.31 19.23 22.96
CA ASP A 424 1.74 19.97 24.08
C ASP A 424 2.44 21.33 24.18
N PRO A 425 1.75 22.44 23.82
CA PRO A 425 2.34 23.77 23.86
C PRO A 425 2.83 24.21 25.25
N THR A 426 2.36 23.56 26.33
CA THR A 426 2.80 23.83 27.70
C THR A 426 4.10 23.13 28.08
N MET A 427 4.53 22.15 27.26
CA MET A 427 5.74 21.36 27.47
C MET A 427 6.65 21.42 26.24
N PRO A 428 7.11 22.61 25.82
CA PRO A 428 7.97 22.73 24.65
C PRO A 428 9.32 22.05 24.92
N GLY A 429 9.68 21.11 24.05
CA GLY A 429 10.96 20.40 24.08
C GLY A 429 11.79 20.67 22.83
N ASP A 430 11.94 19.64 21.99
CA ASP A 430 12.51 19.77 20.64
C ASP A 430 11.82 20.92 19.86
N PRO A 431 12.55 21.80 19.15
CA PRO A 431 11.97 22.89 18.35
C PRO A 431 10.92 22.47 17.32
N SER A 432 10.95 21.21 16.89
CA SER A 432 9.92 20.62 16.03
C SER A 432 8.63 20.34 16.79
N ASN A 433 8.67 20.16 18.11
CA ASN A 433 7.59 19.61 18.93
C ASN A 433 6.98 20.63 19.90
N ILE A 434 6.69 21.83 19.42
CA ILE A 434 6.17 22.93 20.25
C ILE A 434 4.63 22.91 20.23
N ASP A 435 4.04 23.09 19.06
CA ASP A 435 2.61 23.46 18.89
C ASP A 435 1.96 22.79 17.67
N GLY A 436 2.49 21.65 17.22
CA GLY A 436 2.02 20.96 16.03
C GLY A 436 0.87 19.98 16.26
N ASN A 437 -0.16 20.07 15.42
CA ASN A 437 -1.22 19.07 15.26
C ASN A 437 -0.74 17.84 14.46
N LYS A 438 0.15 17.06 15.06
CA LYS A 438 0.81 15.91 14.41
C LYS A 438 0.15 14.57 14.76
N GLY A 439 -0.66 14.55 15.81
CA GLY A 439 -1.22 13.35 16.41
C GLY A 439 -2.34 12.72 15.60
N ILE A 440 -2.49 11.41 15.77
CA ILE A 440 -3.78 10.73 15.59
C ILE A 440 -4.70 11.05 16.79
N PHE A 441 -4.09 11.25 17.96
CA PHE A 441 -4.75 11.68 19.18
C PHE A 441 -4.44 13.14 19.53
N LYS A 442 -5.38 13.79 20.20
CA LYS A 442 -5.15 14.99 20.99
C LYS A 442 -4.31 14.67 22.23
N ILE A 443 -3.84 15.70 22.95
CA ILE A 443 -3.06 15.53 24.18
C ILE A 443 -3.85 14.91 25.35
N ASP A 444 -5.17 14.85 25.26
CA ASP A 444 -6.06 14.18 26.21
C ASP A 444 -6.43 12.74 25.79
N TYR A 445 -5.75 12.16 24.80
CA TYR A 445 -6.02 10.83 24.22
C TYR A 445 -7.39 10.70 23.54
N GLU A 446 -8.05 11.79 23.15
CA GLU A 446 -9.19 11.72 22.23
C GLU A 446 -8.70 11.57 20.78
N PRO A 447 -9.23 10.62 19.99
CA PRO A 447 -8.85 10.46 18.59
C PRO A 447 -9.43 11.59 17.74
N TYR A 448 -8.71 11.96 16.69
CA TYR A 448 -9.27 12.76 15.61
C TYR A 448 -10.09 11.88 14.66
N THR A 449 -11.40 11.76 14.92
CA THR A 449 -12.29 10.80 14.24
C THR A 449 -12.23 10.88 12.71
N ASP A 450 -12.28 12.07 12.11
CA ASP A 450 -12.29 12.22 10.65
C ASP A 450 -10.99 11.72 10.00
N LEU A 451 -9.85 12.07 10.58
CA LEU A 451 -8.53 11.57 10.18
C LEU A 451 -8.47 10.04 10.30
N VAL A 452 -8.89 9.53 11.46
CA VAL A 452 -8.84 8.10 11.78
C VAL A 452 -9.71 7.28 10.85
N GLN A 453 -10.89 7.78 10.49
CA GLN A 453 -11.80 7.08 9.59
C GLN A 453 -11.19 6.94 8.19
N LYS A 454 -10.57 8.00 7.65
CA LYS A 454 -9.86 7.93 6.36
C LYS A 454 -8.60 7.08 6.39
N MET A 455 -7.88 7.06 7.52
CA MET A 455 -6.78 6.10 7.73
C MET A 455 -7.29 4.65 7.72
N LYS A 456 -8.40 4.37 8.41
CA LYS A 456 -9.01 3.04 8.48
C LYS A 456 -9.42 2.51 7.11
N GLU A 457 -10.11 3.31 6.31
CA GLU A 457 -10.57 2.96 4.96
C GLU A 457 -9.42 2.39 4.10
N ILE A 458 -8.30 3.12 3.99
CA ILE A 458 -7.18 2.69 3.16
C ILE A 458 -6.30 1.63 3.84
N ASN A 459 -6.11 1.71 5.15
CA ASN A 459 -5.28 0.73 5.86
C ASN A 459 -5.91 -0.66 5.77
N LEU A 460 -7.22 -0.81 5.92
CA LEU A 460 -7.87 -2.11 5.79
C LEU A 460 -7.85 -2.62 4.35
N SER A 461 -7.85 -1.72 3.36
CA SER A 461 -7.86 -2.05 1.92
C SER A 461 -6.46 -2.21 1.31
N THR A 462 -5.39 -2.12 2.10
CA THR A 462 -3.98 -2.07 1.63
C THR A 462 -3.63 -3.17 0.63
N TYR A 463 -4.01 -4.43 0.90
CA TYR A 463 -3.64 -5.54 0.02
C TYR A 463 -4.51 -5.59 -1.24
N ASN A 464 -5.80 -5.23 -1.14
CA ASN A 464 -6.70 -5.10 -2.28
C ASN A 464 -6.19 -4.00 -3.23
N LEU A 465 -5.72 -2.88 -2.67
CA LEU A 465 -5.12 -1.78 -3.43
C LEU A 465 -3.82 -2.19 -4.12
N ILE A 466 -2.96 -2.97 -3.45
CA ILE A 466 -1.75 -3.50 -4.09
C ILE A 466 -2.11 -4.40 -5.26
N ASP A 467 -3.03 -5.33 -5.08
CA ASP A 467 -3.45 -6.23 -6.16
C ASP A 467 -4.06 -5.43 -7.33
N TYR A 468 -4.85 -4.38 -7.03
CA TYR A 468 -5.38 -3.44 -8.03
C TYR A 468 -4.26 -2.72 -8.80
N PHE A 469 -3.30 -2.10 -8.11
CA PHE A 469 -2.21 -1.37 -8.76
C PHE A 469 -1.26 -2.29 -9.53
N ASP A 470 -0.93 -3.45 -8.98
CA ASP A 470 -0.07 -4.42 -9.64
C ASP A 470 -0.75 -5.00 -10.88
N TYR A 471 -2.06 -5.25 -10.84
CA TYR A 471 -2.85 -5.63 -12.02
C TYR A 471 -2.86 -4.53 -13.07
N LYS A 472 -3.20 -3.29 -12.70
CA LYS A 472 -3.17 -2.13 -13.62
C LYS A 472 -1.79 -1.91 -14.23
N SER A 473 -0.71 -2.16 -13.49
CA SER A 473 0.67 -2.03 -13.99
C SER A 473 1.03 -3.01 -15.12
N GLN A 474 0.24 -4.07 -15.34
CA GLN A 474 0.42 -4.99 -16.46
C GLN A 474 -0.04 -4.37 -17.80
N PHE A 475 -0.83 -3.29 -17.74
CA PHE A 475 -1.38 -2.58 -18.88
C PHE A 475 -0.89 -1.13 -18.87
N PRO A 476 0.42 -0.89 -19.13
CA PRO A 476 0.97 0.45 -19.12
C PRO A 476 0.24 1.35 -20.15
N PRO A 477 0.12 2.65 -19.89
CA PRO A 477 -0.48 3.57 -20.84
C PRO A 477 0.23 3.48 -22.19
N LEU A 478 -0.55 3.45 -23.27
CA LEU A 478 -0.01 3.61 -24.60
C LEU A 478 0.32 5.09 -24.80
N ILE A 479 1.55 5.38 -25.25
CA ILE A 479 2.02 6.72 -25.50
C ILE A 479 2.01 6.99 -27.01
N ILE A 480 1.33 8.06 -27.42
CA ILE A 480 1.37 8.58 -28.79
C ILE A 480 2.04 9.95 -28.76
N TYR A 481 3.12 10.09 -29.51
CA TYR A 481 3.78 11.38 -29.75
C TYR A 481 3.16 12.07 -30.97
N PRO A 482 3.20 13.41 -31.06
CA PRO A 482 2.71 14.11 -32.23
C PRO A 482 3.47 13.64 -33.48
N GLU A 483 2.75 13.44 -34.57
CA GLU A 483 3.34 13.22 -35.89
C GLU A 483 3.76 14.53 -36.56
N ALA A 484 3.21 15.65 -36.08
CA ALA A 484 3.57 17.01 -36.45
C ALA A 484 3.26 17.95 -35.28
N ASP A 485 4.14 18.91 -35.01
CA ASP A 485 3.83 20.06 -34.18
C ASP A 485 4.47 21.34 -34.71
N ALA A 486 3.81 22.47 -34.47
CA ALA A 486 4.33 23.75 -34.92
C ALA A 486 3.77 24.88 -34.09
N TYR A 487 4.50 25.99 -34.02
CA TYR A 487 3.88 27.27 -33.73
C TYR A 487 4.23 28.25 -34.84
N TYR A 488 3.43 29.29 -34.98
CA TYR A 488 3.81 30.44 -35.81
C TYR A 488 4.18 31.61 -34.92
N LYS A 489 4.96 32.54 -35.46
CA LYS A 489 5.17 33.88 -34.91
C LYS A 489 4.76 34.87 -35.99
N ASP A 490 3.56 35.43 -35.84
CA ASP A 490 2.86 36.14 -36.92
C ASP A 490 2.86 35.29 -38.21
N GLN A 491 3.50 35.76 -39.27
CA GLN A 491 3.53 35.08 -40.58
C GLN A 491 4.66 34.05 -40.73
N VAL A 492 5.47 33.82 -39.70
CA VAL A 492 6.65 32.94 -39.78
C VAL A 492 6.37 31.62 -39.09
N ASN A 493 6.63 30.51 -39.78
CA ASN A 493 6.50 29.15 -39.28
C ASN A 493 7.72 28.72 -38.42
N TYR A 494 7.48 27.94 -37.37
CA TYR A 494 8.49 27.35 -36.48
C TYR A 494 8.23 25.86 -36.22
N GLY A 495 7.83 25.09 -37.23
CA GLY A 495 7.49 23.66 -37.08
C GLY A 495 8.61 22.69 -36.75
N PHE A 496 9.86 23.15 -36.66
CA PHE A 496 11.01 22.28 -36.32
C PHE A 496 11.84 22.85 -35.16
N ASP A 497 11.26 23.78 -34.41
CA ASP A 497 11.90 24.37 -33.23
C ASP A 497 11.78 23.39 -32.05
N ASP A 498 12.69 23.44 -31.07
CA ASP A 498 12.71 22.52 -29.93
C ASP A 498 11.66 22.83 -28.83
N ARG A 499 10.77 23.78 -29.14
CA ARG A 499 9.77 24.38 -28.26
C ARG A 499 8.51 24.79 -29.02
N LEU A 500 7.40 24.89 -28.28
CA LEU A 500 6.12 25.42 -28.74
C LEU A 500 5.80 26.71 -27.99
N GLY A 501 5.81 27.83 -28.71
CA GLY A 501 5.59 29.16 -28.14
C GLY A 501 4.12 29.61 -28.18
N ILE A 502 3.63 30.15 -27.07
CA ILE A 502 2.31 30.81 -26.98
C ILE A 502 2.50 32.26 -26.55
N LYS A 503 1.89 33.20 -27.28
CA LYS A 503 1.99 34.65 -27.03
C LYS A 503 0.77 35.35 -27.60
N ASN A 504 0.14 36.21 -26.81
CA ASN A 504 -0.93 37.09 -27.25
C ASN A 504 -0.54 38.55 -27.04
N SER A 505 -0.41 39.32 -28.12
CA SER A 505 -0.01 40.72 -28.03
C SER A 505 -0.63 41.57 -29.13
N PRO A 506 -1.26 42.71 -28.80
CA PRO A 506 -1.78 43.63 -29.81
C PRO A 506 -0.67 44.36 -30.59
N TYR A 507 0.60 44.18 -30.19
CA TYR A 507 1.77 44.84 -30.77
C TYR A 507 2.58 43.90 -31.69
N GLY A 508 2.02 42.75 -32.08
CA GLY A 508 2.66 41.75 -32.94
C GLY A 508 3.50 40.71 -32.18
N ASN A 509 4.08 39.78 -32.94
CA ASN A 509 4.66 38.51 -32.46
C ASN A 509 3.62 37.57 -31.85
N MET A 510 2.39 37.54 -32.39
CA MET A 510 1.38 36.59 -31.94
C MET A 510 1.86 35.16 -32.19
N ARG A 511 1.69 34.28 -31.21
CA ARG A 511 2.07 32.87 -31.30
C ARG A 511 0.96 31.97 -30.80
N GLU A 512 0.60 31.02 -31.64
CA GLU A 512 -0.28 29.91 -31.31
C GLU A 512 0.43 28.63 -31.74
N ALA A 513 0.28 27.58 -30.93
CA ALA A 513 0.91 26.29 -31.18
C ALA A 513 -0.15 25.25 -31.60
N PHE A 514 0.29 24.26 -32.35
CA PHE A 514 -0.54 23.24 -32.98
C PHE A 514 0.15 21.90 -32.82
N LEU A 515 -0.64 20.88 -32.50
CA LEU A 515 -0.22 19.49 -32.33
C LEU A 515 -1.11 18.63 -33.21
N ARG A 516 -0.55 17.66 -33.95
CA ARG A 516 -1.32 16.62 -34.63
C ARG A 516 -0.80 15.24 -34.27
N PHE A 517 -1.71 14.34 -33.93
CA PHE A 517 -1.42 12.96 -33.56
C PHE A 517 -2.02 12.00 -34.59
N ASP A 518 -1.24 11.01 -35.01
CA ASP A 518 -1.74 9.89 -35.81
C ASP A 518 -2.36 8.83 -34.89
N LEU A 519 -3.67 8.64 -35.01
CA LEU A 519 -4.42 7.66 -34.24
C LEU A 519 -4.65 6.35 -35.02
N THR A 520 -3.93 6.13 -36.12
CA THR A 520 -3.99 4.88 -36.87
C THR A 520 -3.64 3.69 -35.97
N GLY A 521 -4.51 2.67 -35.98
CA GLY A 521 -4.37 1.48 -35.15
C GLY A 521 -4.96 1.61 -33.74
N GLN A 522 -5.50 2.78 -33.37
CA GLN A 522 -6.21 2.96 -32.11
C GLN A 522 -7.68 2.54 -32.21
N GLY A 523 -8.21 2.01 -31.10
CA GLY A 523 -9.63 1.69 -30.93
C GLY A 523 -10.35 2.71 -30.04
N THR A 524 -11.67 2.62 -29.99
CA THR A 524 -12.52 3.50 -29.16
C THR A 524 -12.71 2.98 -27.73
N ASN A 525 -12.44 1.70 -27.47
CA ASN A 525 -12.50 1.10 -26.14
C ASN A 525 -11.21 1.38 -25.34
N VAL A 526 -11.10 2.60 -24.83
CA VAL A 526 -9.95 3.09 -24.08
C VAL A 526 -10.36 3.66 -22.71
N GLY A 527 -9.43 3.68 -21.78
CA GLY A 527 -9.59 4.26 -20.44
C GLY A 527 -9.51 5.78 -20.50
N ASP A 528 -8.81 6.39 -19.54
CA ASP A 528 -8.50 7.82 -19.62
C ASP A 528 -7.60 8.11 -20.83
N VAL A 529 -7.84 9.23 -21.51
CA VAL A 529 -6.97 9.71 -22.60
C VAL A 529 -6.56 11.13 -22.26
N ASN A 530 -5.28 11.37 -22.02
CA ASN A 530 -4.81 12.68 -21.58
C ASN A 530 -3.69 13.22 -22.46
N LEU A 531 -3.79 14.49 -22.83
CA LEU A 531 -2.70 15.28 -23.40
C LEU A 531 -1.77 15.74 -22.27
N TYR A 532 -0.47 15.53 -22.44
CA TYR A 532 0.58 16.04 -21.56
C TYR A 532 1.48 17.02 -22.28
N LEU A 533 1.76 18.16 -21.63
CA LEU A 533 2.71 19.18 -22.07
C LEU A 533 3.69 19.51 -20.94
N SER A 534 4.99 19.48 -21.22
CA SER A 534 6.02 19.84 -20.24
C SER A 534 6.51 21.26 -20.45
N VAL A 535 6.43 22.08 -19.40
CA VAL A 535 6.79 23.50 -19.46
C VAL A 535 8.31 23.66 -19.55
N LEU A 536 8.77 24.39 -20.56
CA LEU A 536 10.17 24.83 -20.69
C LEU A 536 10.38 26.23 -20.14
N ARG A 537 9.34 27.08 -20.27
CA ARG A 537 9.33 28.43 -19.72
C ARG A 537 7.94 28.79 -19.25
N ALA A 538 7.83 29.14 -17.98
CA ALA A 538 6.58 29.59 -17.37
C ALA A 538 6.02 30.86 -18.03
N GLY A 539 4.69 30.96 -18.02
CA GLY A 539 3.95 32.11 -18.52
C GLY A 539 3.92 33.28 -17.53
N ASP A 540 3.27 34.38 -17.93
CA ASP A 540 3.08 35.51 -17.01
C ASP A 540 2.11 35.13 -15.87
N PRO A 541 2.38 35.55 -14.61
CA PRO A 541 1.53 35.29 -13.46
C PRO A 541 0.06 35.71 -13.65
N GLY A 542 -0.85 34.79 -13.34
CA GLY A 542 -2.30 35.01 -13.35
C GLY A 542 -2.93 34.97 -14.75
N LYS A 543 -2.19 34.50 -15.77
CA LYS A 543 -2.72 34.37 -17.13
C LYS A 543 -3.31 33.00 -17.37
N VAL A 544 -4.31 32.96 -18.25
CA VAL A 544 -5.06 31.76 -18.59
C VAL A 544 -4.81 31.39 -20.04
N TYR A 545 -4.62 30.10 -20.27
CA TYR A 545 -4.36 29.48 -21.57
C TYR A 545 -5.42 28.42 -21.83
N LYS A 546 -5.60 28.05 -23.10
CA LYS A 546 -6.57 27.05 -23.52
C LYS A 546 -6.01 26.11 -24.58
N ALA A 547 -6.63 24.94 -24.65
CA ALA A 547 -6.45 23.98 -25.73
C ALA A 547 -7.80 23.79 -26.42
N ASP A 548 -7.77 23.74 -27.74
CA ASP A 548 -8.96 23.55 -28.57
C ASP A 548 -8.77 22.37 -29.53
N PHE A 549 -9.80 21.55 -29.69
CA PHE A 549 -9.87 20.51 -30.70
C PHE A 549 -10.20 21.13 -32.05
N LEU A 550 -9.41 20.80 -33.07
CA LEU A 550 -9.56 21.29 -34.44
C LEU A 550 -10.16 20.20 -35.33
N MET A 551 -11.24 20.55 -36.05
CA MET A 551 -11.81 19.67 -37.09
C MET A 551 -11.01 19.71 -38.40
N ASP A 552 -10.22 20.76 -38.63
CA ASP A 552 -9.34 20.90 -39.79
C ASP A 552 -7.92 20.48 -39.43
N ASP A 553 -7.49 19.36 -39.98
CA ASP A 553 -6.20 18.73 -39.79
C ASP A 553 -5.26 18.95 -41.01
N SER A 554 -5.64 19.79 -41.97
CA SER A 554 -4.92 19.95 -43.25
C SER A 554 -3.62 20.76 -43.17
N TRP A 555 -3.35 21.37 -42.02
CA TRP A 555 -2.14 22.17 -41.80
C TRP A 555 -0.87 21.30 -41.88
N THR A 556 0.26 21.92 -42.18
CA THR A 556 1.55 21.20 -42.26
C THR A 556 2.56 21.79 -41.29
N GLU A 557 3.39 20.93 -40.72
CA GLU A 557 4.45 21.27 -39.76
C GLU A 557 5.28 22.46 -40.26
N GLY A 558 5.80 22.38 -41.49
CA GLY A 558 6.60 23.45 -42.10
C GLY A 558 5.81 24.58 -42.80
N GLY A 559 4.48 24.59 -42.75
CA GLY A 559 3.66 25.48 -43.58
C GLY A 559 2.63 26.34 -42.85
N ILE A 560 2.38 26.09 -41.56
CA ILE A 560 1.40 26.85 -40.78
C ILE A 560 1.92 28.26 -40.41
N THR A 561 1.05 29.26 -40.57
CA THR A 561 1.28 30.69 -40.33
C THR A 561 -0.02 31.34 -39.83
N MET A 562 0.04 32.59 -39.34
CA MET A 562 -1.18 33.31 -38.95
C MET A 562 -2.21 33.45 -40.08
N ALA A 563 -1.80 33.52 -41.36
CA ALA A 563 -2.74 33.69 -42.46
C ALA A 563 -3.51 32.43 -42.88
N ASN A 564 -2.99 31.23 -42.56
CA ASN A 564 -3.53 29.95 -43.06
C ASN A 564 -3.79 28.93 -41.94
N HIS A 565 -3.78 29.35 -40.68
CA HIS A 565 -4.07 28.47 -39.55
C HIS A 565 -5.56 28.09 -39.48
N PRO A 566 -5.89 26.88 -38.99
CA PRO A 566 -7.27 26.48 -38.72
C PRO A 566 -7.97 27.39 -37.69
N THR A 567 -9.24 27.74 -37.94
CA THR A 567 -10.04 28.62 -37.08
C THR A 567 -11.29 27.97 -36.48
N ASN A 568 -11.66 26.75 -36.88
CA ASN A 568 -12.82 26.03 -36.35
C ASN A 568 -12.39 25.20 -35.13
N ASP A 569 -12.63 25.71 -33.93
CA ASP A 569 -12.07 25.19 -32.69
C ASP A 569 -13.15 24.92 -31.62
N ASN A 570 -13.05 23.77 -30.93
CA ASN A 570 -13.89 23.42 -29.78
C ASN A 570 -13.00 23.34 -28.51
N GLU A 571 -13.29 24.14 -27.50
CA GLU A 571 -12.46 24.19 -26.29
C GLU A 571 -12.45 22.84 -25.55
N ILE A 572 -11.25 22.31 -25.31
CA ILE A 572 -11.00 21.08 -24.54
C ILE A 572 -10.84 21.41 -23.05
N GLY A 573 -10.10 22.48 -22.75
CA GLY A 573 -9.86 22.89 -21.37
C GLY A 573 -8.91 24.08 -21.23
N ARG A 574 -8.80 24.58 -19.99
CA ARG A 574 -8.00 25.76 -19.63
C ARG A 574 -7.03 25.45 -18.49
N TRP A 575 -5.92 26.17 -18.44
CA TRP A 575 -4.95 26.10 -17.35
C TRP A 575 -4.30 27.47 -17.06
N ALA A 576 -3.67 27.55 -15.89
CA ALA A 576 -2.93 28.72 -15.42
C ALA A 576 -1.46 28.66 -15.85
N ASP A 577 -0.79 29.81 -15.82
CA ASP A 577 0.63 29.93 -16.15
C ASP A 577 1.56 29.05 -15.30
N GLY A 578 2.68 28.62 -15.91
CA GLY A 578 3.80 28.04 -15.18
C GLY A 578 3.67 26.57 -14.78
N LEU A 579 2.69 25.85 -15.33
CA LEU A 579 2.44 24.45 -15.01
C LEU A 579 2.69 23.53 -16.20
N ASP A 580 3.18 22.33 -15.89
CA ASP A 580 2.96 21.16 -16.74
C ASP A 580 1.46 20.93 -16.87
N VAL A 581 1.03 20.55 -18.08
CA VAL A 581 -0.38 20.42 -18.41
C VAL A 581 -0.73 18.95 -18.52
N LYS A 582 -1.86 18.57 -17.92
CA LYS A 582 -2.57 17.31 -18.16
C LYS A 582 -4.03 17.66 -18.46
N LEU A 583 -4.49 17.39 -19.68
CA LEU A 583 -5.86 17.66 -20.13
C LEU A 583 -6.52 16.38 -20.60
N ASP A 584 -7.76 16.13 -20.16
CA ASP A 584 -8.59 15.05 -20.69
C ASP A 584 -8.98 15.37 -22.13
N VAL A 585 -8.57 14.50 -23.05
CA VAL A 585 -8.86 14.58 -24.49
C VAL A 585 -9.63 13.36 -24.97
N LYS A 586 -10.29 12.61 -24.07
CA LYS A 586 -10.98 11.36 -24.42
C LYS A 586 -12.10 11.57 -25.45
N THR A 587 -12.94 12.57 -25.27
CA THR A 587 -14.01 12.88 -26.22
C THR A 587 -13.47 13.18 -27.62
N PRO A 588 -12.58 14.18 -27.83
CA PRO A 588 -12.05 14.45 -29.17
C PRO A 588 -11.21 13.28 -29.72
N PHE A 589 -10.54 12.51 -28.86
CA PHE A 589 -9.86 11.28 -29.28
C PHE A 589 -10.82 10.24 -29.87
N VAL A 590 -11.91 9.91 -29.15
CA VAL A 590 -12.89 8.91 -29.61
C VAL A 590 -13.62 9.38 -30.87
N GLU A 591 -13.95 10.67 -30.95
CA GLU A 591 -14.50 11.27 -32.18
C GLU A 591 -13.54 11.11 -33.35
N THR A 592 -12.26 11.42 -33.15
CA THR A 592 -11.24 11.39 -34.22
C THR A 592 -10.87 9.98 -34.66
N VAL A 593 -10.84 8.99 -33.75
CA VAL A 593 -10.61 7.58 -34.12
C VAL A 593 -11.68 7.08 -35.10
N ASN A 594 -12.90 7.62 -35.01
CA ASN A 594 -14.01 7.29 -35.89
C ASN A 594 -14.06 8.12 -37.20
N SER A 595 -13.14 9.07 -37.39
CA SER A 595 -13.05 9.94 -38.58
C SER A 595 -11.77 9.68 -39.40
N ASP A 596 -10.97 10.73 -39.64
CA ASP A 596 -9.68 10.74 -40.36
C ASP A 596 -8.51 10.20 -39.53
N LYS A 597 -8.72 9.98 -38.22
CA LYS A 597 -7.71 9.51 -37.26
C LYS A 597 -6.56 10.49 -37.05
N LYS A 598 -6.77 11.78 -37.32
CA LYS A 598 -5.77 12.84 -37.15
C LYS A 598 -6.21 13.85 -36.10
N LEU A 599 -5.86 13.58 -34.85
CA LEU A 599 -6.26 14.44 -33.74
C LEU A 599 -5.42 15.71 -33.74
N SER A 600 -6.03 16.83 -34.15
CA SER A 600 -5.41 18.14 -34.19
C SER A 600 -5.85 19.01 -33.00
N ILE A 601 -4.89 19.60 -32.31
CA ILE A 601 -5.10 20.43 -31.11
C ILE A 601 -4.38 21.76 -31.27
N LYS A 602 -5.08 22.86 -31.02
CA LYS A 602 -4.53 24.22 -30.93
C LYS A 602 -4.28 24.59 -29.47
N LEU A 603 -3.16 25.25 -29.19
CA LEU A 603 -2.84 25.85 -27.89
C LEU A 603 -2.73 27.37 -28.04
N SER A 604 -3.46 28.11 -27.21
CA SER A 604 -3.54 29.56 -27.30
C SER A 604 -3.74 30.22 -25.93
N ALA A 605 -3.61 31.55 -25.87
CA ALA A 605 -3.87 32.34 -24.67
C ALA A 605 -5.32 32.82 -24.65
N VAL A 606 -5.97 32.74 -23.49
CA VAL A 606 -7.29 33.33 -23.23
C VAL A 606 -7.15 34.79 -22.80
N SER A 607 -6.12 35.10 -22.02
CA SER A 607 -5.86 36.46 -21.57
C SER A 607 -5.42 37.38 -22.73
N GLU A 608 -5.90 38.62 -22.71
CA GLU A 608 -5.70 39.61 -23.79
C GLU A 608 -4.23 39.95 -24.07
N ILE A 609 -3.39 39.94 -23.03
CA ILE A 609 -1.95 40.18 -23.16
C ILE A 609 -1.20 39.12 -22.39
N VAL A 610 -0.37 38.37 -23.12
CA VAL A 610 0.56 37.36 -22.63
C VAL A 610 1.90 37.56 -23.32
N SER A 611 2.97 37.70 -22.53
CA SER A 611 4.30 38.00 -23.02
C SER A 611 4.96 36.79 -23.69
N GLN A 612 4.87 35.61 -23.08
CA GLN A 612 5.42 34.33 -23.58
C GLN A 612 5.04 33.17 -22.65
N LEU A 613 4.81 31.98 -23.20
CA LEU A 613 4.80 30.67 -22.53
C LEU A 613 5.41 29.65 -23.50
N GLU A 614 6.24 28.72 -23.01
CA GLU A 614 6.88 27.71 -23.87
C GLU A 614 6.74 26.29 -23.31
N TYR A 615 6.27 25.38 -24.16
CA TYR A 615 6.30 23.94 -23.93
C TYR A 615 7.39 23.29 -24.77
N ALA A 616 7.82 22.08 -24.42
CA ALA A 616 8.65 21.29 -25.32
C ALA A 616 7.87 20.92 -26.58
N SER A 617 8.55 20.88 -27.73
CA SER A 617 8.02 20.32 -28.98
C SER A 617 8.42 18.86 -29.16
N ARG A 618 7.98 18.27 -30.27
CA ARG A 618 8.43 16.97 -30.78
C ARG A 618 9.94 16.92 -31.03
N GLU A 619 10.55 18.02 -31.43
CA GLU A 619 12.00 18.12 -31.74
C GLU A 619 12.85 18.19 -30.48
N ASN A 620 12.24 18.33 -29.29
CA ASN A 620 13.00 18.47 -28.05
C ASN A 620 13.94 17.27 -27.85
N PRO A 621 15.23 17.50 -27.50
CA PRO A 621 16.20 16.42 -27.32
C PRO A 621 15.85 15.48 -26.16
N THR A 622 15.06 15.94 -25.19
CA THR A 622 14.62 15.14 -24.05
C THR A 622 13.25 14.53 -24.34
N VAL A 623 13.23 13.27 -24.80
CA VAL A 623 12.00 12.56 -25.23
C VAL A 623 10.89 12.58 -24.18
N SER A 624 11.22 12.51 -22.89
CA SER A 624 10.23 12.52 -21.81
C SER A 624 9.52 13.87 -21.61
N LEU A 625 10.06 14.96 -22.15
CA LEU A 625 9.43 16.29 -22.11
C LEU A 625 8.49 16.54 -23.29
N ARG A 626 8.60 15.76 -24.37
CA ARG A 626 7.83 15.98 -25.60
C ARG A 626 6.32 15.90 -25.34
N PRO A 627 5.50 16.67 -26.10
CA PRO A 627 4.05 16.53 -26.06
C PRO A 627 3.66 15.08 -26.31
N ARG A 628 2.65 14.58 -25.60
CA ARG A 628 2.17 13.21 -25.80
C ARG A 628 0.73 13.06 -25.39
N ILE A 629 0.05 12.12 -26.03
CA ILE A 629 -1.20 11.55 -25.54
C ILE A 629 -0.84 10.26 -24.79
N GLU A 630 -1.25 10.16 -23.53
CA GLU A 630 -1.25 8.89 -22.81
C GLU A 630 -2.67 8.33 -22.82
N ILE A 631 -2.81 7.12 -23.36
CA ILE A 631 -4.04 6.36 -23.39
C ILE A 631 -3.90 5.29 -22.31
N SER A 632 -4.63 5.44 -21.21
CA SER A 632 -4.82 4.35 -20.28
C SER A 632 -5.49 3.21 -21.04
N GLN A 633 -4.80 2.07 -21.11
CA GLN A 633 -5.45 0.88 -21.60
C GLN A 633 -6.53 0.54 -20.59
N ASN A 634 -7.78 0.37 -21.05
CA ASN A 634 -8.70 -0.43 -20.27
C ASN A 634 -7.97 -1.74 -20.04
N ALA A 635 -7.88 -2.19 -18.79
CA ALA A 635 -7.53 -3.57 -18.59
C ALA A 635 -8.49 -4.35 -19.51
N PRO A 636 -8.02 -5.27 -20.36
CA PRO A 636 -8.94 -6.10 -21.13
C PRO A 636 -10.00 -6.57 -20.16
N ASP A 637 -11.27 -6.48 -20.55
CA ASP A 637 -12.40 -6.84 -19.69
C ASP A 637 -12.14 -8.22 -19.09
N GLY A 638 -11.52 -8.24 -17.91
CA GLY A 638 -10.89 -9.41 -17.28
C GLY A 638 -10.03 -10.32 -18.17
N PRO A 639 -9.37 -11.33 -17.58
CA PRO A 639 -9.01 -12.54 -18.31
C PRO A 639 -10.28 -13.22 -18.86
N ALA A 640 -10.13 -14.08 -19.88
CA ALA A 640 -11.16 -14.68 -20.74
C ALA A 640 -12.33 -15.48 -20.09
N ASP A 641 -12.58 -15.35 -18.79
CA ASP A 641 -13.56 -16.13 -17.99
C ASP A 641 -14.50 -15.21 -17.16
N LEU A 642 -15.07 -14.16 -17.76
CA LEU A 642 -15.97 -13.21 -17.07
C LEU A 642 -17.42 -13.70 -16.87
N ASP A 643 -17.79 -14.85 -17.40
CA ASP A 643 -19.10 -15.50 -17.15
C ASP A 643 -19.04 -16.54 -16.03
N LYS A 644 -17.87 -16.76 -15.41
CA LYS A 644 -17.67 -17.76 -14.34
C LYS A 644 -17.56 -17.12 -12.97
N LEU A 645 -18.12 -17.77 -11.94
CA LEU A 645 -17.93 -17.35 -10.55
C LEU A 645 -16.50 -17.68 -10.08
N SER A 646 -15.91 -16.83 -9.26
CA SER A 646 -14.59 -17.10 -8.65
C SER A 646 -14.68 -17.80 -7.29
N GLU A 647 -15.84 -17.73 -6.65
CA GLU A 647 -16.09 -18.40 -5.37
C GLU A 647 -17.59 -18.71 -5.21
N LEU A 648 -17.89 -19.80 -4.49
CA LEU A 648 -19.22 -20.18 -4.05
C LEU A 648 -19.23 -20.44 -2.54
N ILE A 649 -20.17 -19.81 -1.85
CA ILE A 649 -20.31 -19.84 -0.39
C ILE A 649 -21.76 -20.21 -0.05
N VAL A 650 -21.92 -21.17 0.88
CA VAL A 650 -23.23 -21.60 1.38
C VAL A 650 -23.22 -21.56 2.90
N GLN A 651 -24.19 -20.88 3.52
CA GLN A 651 -24.26 -20.69 5.00
C GLN A 651 -22.93 -20.23 5.59
N ASP A 652 -22.35 -19.18 4.99
CA ASP A 652 -21.09 -18.56 5.42
C ASP A 652 -19.86 -19.49 5.38
N LYS A 653 -19.96 -20.62 4.67
CA LYS A 653 -18.85 -21.56 4.44
C LYS A 653 -18.52 -21.67 2.96
N ARG A 654 -17.23 -21.56 2.65
CA ARG A 654 -16.70 -21.78 1.30
C ARG A 654 -16.93 -23.22 0.85
N VAL A 655 -17.37 -23.41 -0.38
CA VAL A 655 -17.44 -24.74 -1.00
C VAL A 655 -16.02 -25.20 -1.33
N ALA A 656 -15.47 -26.11 -0.52
CA ALA A 656 -14.04 -26.45 -0.51
C ALA A 656 -13.46 -27.02 -1.83
N ALA A 657 -14.32 -27.53 -2.72
CA ALA A 657 -13.94 -28.05 -4.05
C ALA A 657 -14.53 -27.23 -5.20
N PHE A 658 -14.83 -25.95 -4.96
CA PHE A 658 -15.33 -25.07 -6.00
C PHE A 658 -14.30 -24.89 -7.13
N HIS A 659 -14.74 -25.07 -8.36
CA HIS A 659 -13.97 -24.79 -9.57
C HIS A 659 -14.86 -24.05 -10.59
N PRO A 660 -14.39 -22.96 -11.22
CA PRO A 660 -15.21 -22.12 -12.09
C PRO A 660 -15.86 -22.88 -13.27
N ASP A 661 -15.23 -23.95 -13.75
CA ASP A 661 -15.74 -24.80 -14.84
C ASP A 661 -16.72 -25.90 -14.40
N ILE A 662 -16.83 -26.18 -13.10
CA ILE A 662 -17.79 -27.17 -12.60
C ILE A 662 -19.11 -26.45 -12.38
N LEU A 663 -20.14 -26.83 -13.14
CA LEU A 663 -21.45 -26.19 -13.15
C LEU A 663 -22.49 -26.88 -12.26
N SER A 664 -22.12 -27.93 -11.53
CA SER A 664 -23.04 -28.69 -10.69
C SER A 664 -22.39 -29.11 -9.38
N TYR A 665 -23.06 -28.81 -8.28
CA TYR A 665 -22.58 -29.05 -6.92
C TYR A 665 -23.65 -29.72 -6.06
N ASN A 666 -23.25 -30.75 -5.33
CA ASN A 666 -24.06 -31.36 -4.29
C ASN A 666 -23.64 -30.78 -2.94
N ILE A 667 -24.54 -30.08 -2.25
CA ILE A 667 -24.26 -29.38 -1.00
C ILE A 667 -25.01 -30.04 0.15
N THR A 668 -24.26 -30.53 1.15
CA THR A 668 -24.85 -31.11 2.36
C THR A 668 -24.95 -30.04 3.46
N LEU A 669 -26.16 -29.78 3.94
CA LEU A 669 -26.45 -28.81 5.01
C LEU A 669 -26.51 -29.50 6.38
N PRO A 670 -26.24 -28.78 7.49
CA PRO A 670 -26.34 -29.33 8.83
C PRO A 670 -27.76 -29.82 9.16
N LEU A 671 -27.87 -30.85 10.02
CA LEU A 671 -29.14 -31.38 10.52
C LEU A 671 -30.04 -30.34 11.21
N THR A 672 -29.45 -29.28 11.76
CA THR A 672 -30.16 -28.18 12.40
C THR A 672 -30.75 -27.18 11.39
N THR A 673 -30.70 -27.48 10.10
CA THR A 673 -31.24 -26.60 9.05
C THR A 673 -32.76 -26.57 9.13
N THR A 674 -33.32 -25.43 9.47
CA THR A 674 -34.78 -25.20 9.56
C THR A 674 -35.31 -24.30 8.45
N ALA A 675 -34.43 -23.78 7.59
CA ALA A 675 -34.75 -22.85 6.51
C ALA A 675 -33.78 -23.03 5.33
N ASN A 676 -34.12 -22.45 4.18
CA ASN A 676 -33.23 -22.43 3.01
C ASN A 676 -31.89 -21.74 3.35
N PRO A 677 -30.75 -22.24 2.84
CA PRO A 677 -29.44 -21.67 3.12
C PRO A 677 -29.24 -20.33 2.41
N SER A 678 -28.40 -19.46 2.97
CA SER A 678 -27.85 -18.33 2.22
C SER A 678 -26.89 -18.84 1.15
N ILE A 679 -27.01 -18.30 -0.06
CA ILE A 679 -26.12 -18.59 -1.19
C ILE A 679 -25.43 -17.27 -1.54
N LEU A 680 -24.11 -17.26 -1.39
CA LEU A 680 -23.25 -16.14 -1.74
C LEU A 680 -22.22 -16.62 -2.76
N PHE A 681 -21.70 -15.68 -3.55
CA PHE A 681 -20.74 -15.96 -4.59
C PHE A 681 -19.91 -14.71 -4.87
N VAL A 682 -18.71 -14.92 -5.38
CA VAL A 682 -17.84 -13.83 -5.81
C VAL A 682 -17.87 -13.75 -7.33
N LYS A 683 -18.19 -12.56 -7.83
CA LYS A 683 -18.07 -12.26 -9.25
C LYS A 683 -16.62 -11.85 -9.54
N PRO A 684 -16.01 -12.33 -10.63
CA PRO A 684 -14.73 -11.79 -11.09
C PRO A 684 -14.84 -10.32 -11.54
N ASN A 685 -16.05 -9.86 -11.89
CA ASN A 685 -16.35 -8.49 -12.31
C ASN A 685 -17.73 -8.06 -11.78
N ALA A 686 -17.85 -6.83 -11.27
CA ALA A 686 -19.12 -6.30 -10.77
C ALA A 686 -20.19 -6.14 -11.87
N ALA A 687 -19.79 -5.87 -13.11
CA ALA A 687 -20.69 -5.71 -14.27
C ALA A 687 -21.31 -7.04 -14.76
N MET A 688 -20.79 -8.18 -14.31
CA MET A 688 -21.37 -9.50 -14.56
C MET A 688 -22.79 -9.57 -13.96
N GLN A 689 -23.77 -9.85 -14.80
CA GLN A 689 -25.15 -9.99 -14.36
C GLN A 689 -25.33 -11.38 -13.74
N VAL A 690 -26.06 -11.45 -12.62
CA VAL A 690 -26.30 -12.72 -11.94
C VAL A 690 -27.75 -12.81 -11.53
N LEU A 691 -28.40 -13.91 -11.91
CA LEU A 691 -29.75 -14.26 -11.50
C LEU A 691 -29.70 -15.52 -10.63
N VAL A 692 -30.16 -15.40 -9.40
CA VAL A 692 -30.21 -16.51 -8.44
C VAL A 692 -31.65 -16.99 -8.32
N THR A 693 -31.84 -18.29 -8.43
CA THR A 693 -33.07 -18.98 -8.07
C THR A 693 -32.77 -19.81 -6.84
N ASN A 694 -33.38 -19.45 -5.71
CA ASN A 694 -33.25 -20.20 -4.47
C ASN A 694 -34.06 -21.51 -4.53
N PRO A 695 -33.72 -22.54 -3.72
CA PRO A 695 -34.56 -23.71 -3.59
C PRO A 695 -35.93 -23.32 -3.05
N VAL A 696 -36.97 -24.05 -3.48
CA VAL A 696 -38.34 -23.87 -2.96
C VAL A 696 -38.35 -24.21 -1.47
N ASN A 697 -37.81 -25.38 -1.11
CA ASN A 697 -37.65 -25.80 0.28
C ASN A 697 -36.60 -26.92 0.36
N VAL A 698 -35.46 -26.65 1.00
CA VAL A 698 -34.37 -27.64 1.17
C VAL A 698 -34.75 -28.85 2.04
N LEU A 699 -35.86 -28.77 2.77
CA LEU A 699 -36.44 -29.87 3.56
C LEU A 699 -37.51 -30.67 2.80
N SER A 700 -37.84 -30.29 1.55
CA SER A 700 -38.84 -31.01 0.76
C SER A 700 -38.37 -32.44 0.44
N ALA A 701 -39.33 -33.36 0.34
CA ALA A 701 -39.09 -34.73 -0.10
C ALA A 701 -38.85 -34.83 -1.62
N LEU A 702 -39.16 -33.78 -2.38
CA LEU A 702 -38.94 -33.71 -3.82
C LEU A 702 -37.57 -33.10 -4.12
N ASP A 703 -36.75 -33.80 -4.90
CA ASP A 703 -35.41 -33.33 -5.29
C ASP A 703 -35.46 -31.98 -6.02
N SER A 704 -36.48 -31.76 -6.85
CA SER A 704 -36.72 -30.53 -7.60
C SER A 704 -36.88 -29.30 -6.71
N ASP A 705 -37.40 -29.46 -5.50
CA ASP A 705 -37.64 -28.36 -4.56
C ASP A 705 -36.35 -27.97 -3.82
N ARG A 706 -35.31 -28.81 -3.88
CA ARG A 706 -34.04 -28.65 -3.16
C ARG A 706 -32.92 -28.13 -4.06
N VAL A 707 -33.24 -27.58 -5.22
CA VAL A 707 -32.27 -27.07 -6.19
C VAL A 707 -32.22 -25.55 -6.17
N ALA A 708 -31.02 -24.97 -6.10
CA ALA A 708 -30.78 -23.60 -6.51
C ALA A 708 -30.05 -23.55 -7.86
N THR A 709 -30.26 -22.47 -8.59
CA THR A 709 -29.45 -22.13 -9.75
C THR A 709 -28.88 -20.72 -9.64
N ILE A 710 -27.63 -20.55 -10.03
CA ILE A 710 -27.00 -19.25 -10.21
C ILE A 710 -26.68 -19.12 -11.70
N LYS A 711 -27.49 -18.35 -12.40
CA LYS A 711 -27.25 -18.02 -13.80
C LYS A 711 -26.40 -16.76 -13.87
N THR A 712 -25.29 -16.85 -14.55
CA THR A 712 -24.32 -15.77 -14.73
C THR A 712 -24.30 -15.35 -16.19
N THR A 713 -24.22 -14.04 -16.44
CA THR A 713 -24.10 -13.47 -17.79
C THR A 713 -22.94 -12.50 -17.81
N SER A 714 -22.09 -12.57 -18.84
CA SER A 714 -21.00 -11.61 -19.04
C SER A 714 -21.54 -10.19 -19.15
N ALA A 715 -20.70 -9.20 -18.83
CA ALA A 715 -21.09 -7.78 -18.77
C ALA A 715 -21.64 -7.23 -20.10
N ASP A 716 -21.16 -7.75 -21.22
CA ASP A 716 -21.60 -7.44 -22.59
C ASP A 716 -22.83 -8.24 -23.05
N GLY A 717 -23.31 -9.18 -22.22
CA GLY A 717 -24.45 -10.05 -22.53
C GLY A 717 -24.14 -11.21 -23.47
N SER A 718 -22.89 -11.41 -23.91
CA SER A 718 -22.53 -12.37 -24.96
C SER A 718 -22.44 -13.82 -24.49
N ASN A 719 -22.12 -14.05 -23.20
CA ASN A 719 -21.89 -15.38 -22.63
C ASN A 719 -22.73 -15.62 -21.39
N THR A 720 -23.11 -16.88 -21.15
CA THR A 720 -23.93 -17.27 -19.99
C THR A 720 -23.51 -18.63 -19.44
N LYS A 721 -23.42 -18.77 -18.12
CA LYS A 721 -23.30 -20.06 -17.41
C LYS A 721 -24.41 -20.23 -16.39
N THR A 722 -24.71 -21.47 -16.03
CA THR A 722 -25.66 -21.78 -14.96
C THR A 722 -25.03 -22.79 -14.01
N TYR A 723 -24.74 -22.35 -12.79
CA TYR A 723 -24.32 -23.21 -11.68
C TYR A 723 -25.55 -23.79 -10.99
N THR A 724 -25.61 -25.10 -10.83
CA THR A 724 -26.71 -25.81 -10.17
C THR A 724 -26.25 -26.35 -8.82
N LEU A 725 -26.94 -25.99 -7.75
CA LEU A 725 -26.67 -26.45 -6.39
C LEU A 725 -27.82 -27.36 -5.95
N GLN A 726 -27.55 -28.66 -5.82
CA GLN A 726 -28.48 -29.61 -5.24
C GLN A 726 -28.23 -29.69 -3.73
N PHE A 727 -29.21 -29.26 -2.92
CA PHE A 727 -29.12 -29.34 -1.47
C PHE A 727 -29.62 -30.68 -0.94
N LYS A 728 -28.90 -31.18 0.08
CA LYS A 728 -29.36 -32.26 0.95
C LYS A 728 -29.15 -31.83 2.39
N VAL A 729 -30.20 -31.79 3.21
CA VAL A 729 -30.03 -31.67 4.66
C VAL A 729 -29.51 -33.00 5.16
N GLY A 730 -28.41 -32.98 5.91
CA GLY A 730 -27.79 -34.20 6.42
C GLY A 730 -28.82 -35.08 7.11
N ASP A 731 -28.78 -36.38 6.83
CA ASP A 731 -29.60 -37.35 7.56
C ASP A 731 -29.01 -37.53 8.96
N ASN A 732 -29.86 -37.86 9.94
CA ASN A 732 -29.52 -37.99 11.35
C ASN A 732 -28.15 -38.67 11.57
N LEU A 733 -27.50 -38.37 12.70
CA LEU A 733 -26.75 -39.36 13.49
C LEU A 733 -27.69 -40.47 14.00
N SER A 734 -28.65 -40.91 13.19
CA SER A 734 -29.45 -42.08 13.45
C SER A 734 -28.63 -43.21 12.91
N VAL A 735 -28.46 -44.20 13.77
CA VAL A 735 -28.38 -45.59 13.36
C VAL A 735 -29.49 -45.88 12.35
N LEU A 736 -29.19 -45.64 11.09
CA LEU A 736 -29.66 -46.37 9.92
C LEU A 736 -28.44 -46.61 9.04
N ASP A 737 -27.42 -47.21 9.66
CA ASP A 737 -26.69 -48.24 8.95
C ASP A 737 -27.75 -49.19 8.39
N ARG A 738 -27.87 -49.29 7.07
CA ARG A 738 -28.13 -50.63 6.53
C ARG A 738 -26.88 -51.42 6.85
N PHE A 739 -26.76 -51.91 8.08
CA PHE A 739 -25.81 -52.96 8.42
C PHE A 739 -26.19 -54.16 7.57
N LYS A 740 -25.58 -54.29 6.39
CA LYS A 740 -25.41 -55.61 5.84
C LYS A 740 -24.14 -56.12 6.48
N ALA A 741 -24.26 -57.25 7.18
CA ALA A 741 -23.15 -57.87 7.93
C ALA A 741 -21.89 -58.16 7.08
N ASN A 742 -21.96 -57.95 5.76
CA ASN A 742 -20.97 -58.29 4.76
C ASN A 742 -20.41 -57.08 3.95
N ASP A 743 -20.49 -55.81 4.39
CA ASP A 743 -20.07 -54.65 3.55
C ASP A 743 -18.54 -54.47 3.40
N PHE A 744 -17.76 -54.82 4.43
CA PHE A 744 -16.30 -55.02 4.38
C PHE A 744 -15.84 -55.68 5.68
N THR A 745 -14.69 -56.36 5.72
CA THR A 745 -14.13 -56.96 6.93
C THR A 745 -12.83 -56.27 7.32
N ILE A 746 -12.59 -56.19 8.64
CA ILE A 746 -11.34 -55.68 9.21
C ILE A 746 -10.74 -56.72 10.13
N TYR A 747 -9.48 -57.10 9.90
CA TYR A 747 -8.81 -58.11 10.71
C TYR A 747 -7.27 -57.97 10.71
N PRO A 748 -6.60 -58.27 11.84
CA PRO A 748 -7.18 -58.52 13.15
C PRO A 748 -7.76 -57.25 13.79
N ASN A 749 -8.86 -57.39 14.54
CA ASN A 749 -9.45 -56.31 15.34
C ASN A 749 -9.99 -56.89 16.66
N PRO A 750 -9.36 -56.62 17.82
CA PRO A 750 -8.28 -55.66 18.04
C PRO A 750 -6.96 -56.04 17.34
N THR A 751 -6.23 -55.05 16.81
CA THR A 751 -4.93 -55.28 16.15
C THR A 751 -3.80 -55.31 17.19
N ASN A 752 -3.03 -56.41 17.23
CA ASN A 752 -1.93 -56.61 18.18
C ASN A 752 -0.64 -57.04 17.44
N LEU A 753 0.51 -56.77 18.05
CA LEU A 753 1.86 -57.25 17.73
C LEU A 753 2.58 -56.68 16.49
N ASN A 754 1.92 -56.23 15.43
CA ASN A 754 2.61 -55.63 14.27
C ASN A 754 1.95 -54.37 13.67
N ARG A 755 0.95 -53.77 14.34
CA ARG A 755 0.24 -52.56 13.85
C ARG A 755 -0.21 -52.67 12.38
N VAL A 756 -0.75 -53.82 11.97
CA VAL A 756 -1.28 -54.01 10.61
C VAL A 756 -2.77 -54.32 10.69
N VAL A 757 -3.57 -53.57 9.94
CA VAL A 757 -5.00 -53.80 9.73
C VAL A 757 -5.23 -54.17 8.28
N ASN A 758 -5.85 -55.32 8.03
CA ASN A 758 -6.35 -55.66 6.70
C ASN A 758 -7.80 -55.24 6.58
N ILE A 759 -8.15 -54.69 5.41
CA ILE A 759 -9.49 -54.27 5.03
C ILE A 759 -9.85 -55.05 3.77
N ASP A 760 -10.93 -55.82 3.82
CA ASP A 760 -11.40 -56.62 2.68
C ASP A 760 -12.83 -56.19 2.32
N ILE A 761 -13.01 -55.64 1.12
CA ILE A 761 -14.26 -55.08 0.61
C ILE A 761 -14.84 -56.06 -0.43
N PRO A 762 -15.91 -56.82 -0.11
CA PRO A 762 -16.49 -57.78 -1.04
C PRO A 762 -17.29 -57.10 -2.18
N ASN A 763 -17.18 -57.67 -3.39
CA ASN A 763 -17.70 -57.22 -4.70
C ASN A 763 -16.99 -56.01 -5.33
N ALA A 764 -16.36 -56.23 -6.49
CA ALA A 764 -15.21 -55.51 -7.00
C ALA A 764 -15.44 -54.72 -8.31
N ASN A 765 -16.51 -53.94 -8.41
CA ASN A 765 -16.75 -53.07 -9.58
C ASN A 765 -16.92 -51.59 -9.17
N TYR A 766 -16.05 -51.08 -8.28
CA TYR A 766 -16.08 -49.68 -7.87
C TYR A 766 -14.89 -48.92 -8.45
N GLU A 767 -15.17 -47.77 -9.06
CA GLU A 767 -14.15 -46.95 -9.71
C GLU A 767 -13.16 -46.33 -8.71
N ASN A 768 -13.57 -46.10 -7.46
CA ASN A 768 -12.73 -45.66 -6.32
C ASN A 768 -13.40 -46.00 -4.97
N ASN A 769 -12.61 -46.43 -3.98
CA ASN A 769 -12.99 -46.56 -2.57
C ASN A 769 -12.22 -45.53 -1.73
N GLU A 770 -12.95 -44.74 -0.94
CA GLU A 770 -12.37 -43.79 0.02
C GLU A 770 -12.37 -44.40 1.41
N ILE A 771 -11.20 -44.48 2.03
CA ILE A 771 -11.01 -45.07 3.36
C ILE A 771 -10.56 -43.96 4.31
N SER A 772 -11.36 -43.73 5.35
CA SER A 772 -11.11 -42.72 6.37
C SER A 772 -11.05 -43.35 7.75
N ILE A 773 -10.05 -43.01 8.57
CA ILE A 773 -10.03 -43.36 10.00
C ILE A 773 -10.26 -42.09 10.80
N TYR A 774 -11.19 -42.16 11.75
CA TYR A 774 -11.57 -41.08 12.66
C TYR A 774 -11.17 -41.44 14.09
N ASP A 775 -10.66 -40.45 14.82
CA ASP A 775 -10.58 -40.54 16.28
C ASP A 775 -11.97 -40.40 16.94
N THR A 776 -12.05 -40.53 18.26
CA THR A 776 -13.31 -40.42 19.01
C THR A 776 -13.93 -39.02 18.99
N ASN A 777 -13.17 -38.00 18.58
CA ASN A 777 -13.67 -36.63 18.41
C ASN A 777 -14.14 -36.36 16.97
N GLY A 778 -14.10 -37.37 16.09
CA GLY A 778 -14.50 -37.26 14.69
C GLY A 778 -13.45 -36.62 13.79
N LYS A 779 -12.21 -36.41 14.26
CA LYS A 779 -11.11 -35.90 13.43
C LYS A 779 -10.58 -37.02 12.55
N ILE A 780 -10.43 -36.74 11.25
CA ILE A 780 -9.76 -37.66 10.31
C ILE A 780 -8.28 -37.73 10.66
N VAL A 781 -7.82 -38.92 11.01
CA VAL A 781 -6.42 -39.22 11.34
C VAL A 781 -5.73 -40.02 10.23
N PHE A 782 -6.50 -40.57 9.28
CA PHE A 782 -6.00 -41.23 8.08
C PHE A 782 -7.03 -41.12 6.95
N PHE A 783 -6.57 -40.89 5.72
CA PHE A 783 -7.38 -40.92 4.51
C PHE A 783 -6.62 -41.56 3.36
N LYS A 784 -7.27 -42.43 2.58
CA LYS A 784 -6.73 -42.99 1.35
C LYS A 784 -7.85 -43.27 0.35
N SER A 785 -7.67 -42.85 -0.89
CA SER A 785 -8.48 -43.34 -2.02
C SER A 785 -7.75 -44.49 -2.71
N THR A 786 -8.45 -45.58 -3.02
CA THR A 786 -7.88 -46.75 -3.71
C THR A 786 -8.92 -47.50 -4.54
N LYS A 787 -8.45 -48.15 -5.61
CA LYS A 787 -9.26 -49.12 -6.37
C LYS A 787 -9.12 -50.55 -5.82
N ASP A 788 -8.19 -50.76 -4.89
CA ASP A 788 -7.94 -52.06 -4.28
C ASP A 788 -9.12 -52.47 -3.39
N ILE A 789 -9.59 -53.70 -3.56
CA ILE A 789 -10.61 -54.31 -2.71
C ILE A 789 -10.03 -54.97 -1.46
N LYS A 790 -8.72 -55.22 -1.45
CA LYS A 790 -7.97 -55.72 -0.31
C LYS A 790 -6.84 -54.77 -0.01
N LEU A 791 -6.92 -54.10 1.14
CA LEU A 791 -5.93 -53.15 1.57
C LEU A 791 -5.30 -53.60 2.88
N GLN A 792 -3.98 -53.66 2.90
CA GLN A 792 -3.21 -53.77 4.12
C GLN A 792 -2.74 -52.37 4.54
N LEU A 793 -3.13 -51.94 5.73
CA LEU A 793 -2.68 -50.70 6.35
C LEU A 793 -1.65 -51.01 7.43
N THR A 794 -0.42 -50.57 7.22
CA THR A 794 0.58 -50.47 8.29
C THR A 794 0.29 -49.20 9.09
N ILE A 795 -0.23 -49.38 10.30
CA ILE A 795 -0.48 -48.32 11.26
C ILE A 795 0.89 -47.85 11.81
N ASN A 796 1.39 -46.72 11.31
CA ASN A 796 2.62 -46.09 11.80
C ASN A 796 2.33 -45.14 13.00
N GLU A 797 3.33 -44.34 13.40
CA GLU A 797 3.33 -43.52 14.64
C GLU A 797 2.12 -42.58 14.84
N SER A 798 1.29 -42.38 13.81
CA SER A 798 0.13 -41.48 13.83
C SER A 798 -1.14 -42.03 14.52
N LEU A 799 -1.24 -43.33 14.81
CA LEU A 799 -2.36 -43.91 15.56
C LEU A 799 -1.86 -44.54 16.87
N GLN A 800 -2.14 -43.86 17.98
CA GLN A 800 -1.84 -44.31 19.33
C GLN A 800 -2.80 -45.44 19.76
N PRO A 801 -2.47 -46.26 20.78
CA PRO A 801 -3.43 -47.20 21.36
C PRO A 801 -4.74 -46.49 21.72
N GLY A 802 -5.86 -47.02 21.25
CA GLY A 802 -7.15 -46.33 21.36
C GLY A 802 -8.26 -46.90 20.49
N MET A 803 -9.44 -46.31 20.64
CA MET A 803 -10.62 -46.60 19.83
C MET A 803 -10.71 -45.62 18.66
N TYR A 804 -10.96 -46.16 17.47
CA TYR A 804 -11.12 -45.41 16.25
C TYR A 804 -12.35 -45.92 15.48
N PHE A 805 -12.77 -45.14 14.48
CA PHE A 805 -13.78 -45.56 13.53
C PHE A 805 -13.18 -45.57 12.13
N ILE A 806 -13.24 -46.69 11.43
CA ILE A 806 -12.84 -46.78 10.03
C ILE A 806 -14.08 -46.77 9.14
N SER A 807 -14.10 -45.88 8.17
CA SER A 807 -15.16 -45.75 7.19
C SER A 807 -14.63 -46.08 5.80
N VAL A 808 -15.40 -46.86 5.05
CA VAL A 808 -15.24 -47.04 3.61
C VAL A 808 -16.41 -46.34 2.93
N ASN A 809 -16.12 -45.48 1.95
CA ASN A 809 -17.11 -44.75 1.16
C ASN A 809 -16.86 -45.04 -0.33
N ASN A 810 -17.90 -45.43 -1.05
CA ASN A 810 -17.86 -45.65 -2.49
C ASN A 810 -19.21 -45.29 -3.13
N SER A 811 -19.38 -45.56 -4.42
CA SER A 811 -20.60 -45.23 -5.16
C SER A 811 -21.87 -45.90 -4.62
N ASN A 812 -21.75 -47.00 -3.86
CA ASN A 812 -22.88 -47.68 -3.22
C ASN A 812 -23.17 -47.21 -1.80
N GLY A 813 -22.37 -46.30 -1.27
CA GLY A 813 -22.58 -45.65 0.01
C GLY A 813 -21.40 -45.79 0.96
N ARG A 814 -21.68 -45.49 2.23
CA ARG A 814 -20.70 -45.42 3.31
C ARG A 814 -20.99 -46.48 4.36
N SER A 815 -19.98 -47.25 4.75
CA SER A 815 -20.05 -48.19 5.86
C SER A 815 -18.93 -47.91 6.85
N THR A 816 -19.21 -47.98 8.16
CA THR A 816 -18.25 -47.65 9.22
C THR A 816 -18.13 -48.80 10.22
N LYS A 817 -16.90 -49.14 10.63
CA LYS A 817 -16.60 -50.15 11.65
C LYS A 817 -15.72 -49.59 12.75
N LYS A 818 -15.91 -50.09 13.97
CA LYS A 818 -15.02 -49.78 15.10
C LYS A 818 -13.68 -50.48 14.90
N LEU A 819 -12.58 -49.74 15.08
CA LEU A 819 -11.22 -50.26 15.11
C LEU A 819 -10.64 -50.07 16.51
N ILE A 820 -10.09 -51.14 17.09
CA ILE A 820 -9.37 -51.10 18.37
C ILE A 820 -7.90 -51.35 18.09
N VAL A 821 -7.08 -50.33 18.36
CA VAL A 821 -5.60 -50.43 18.35
C VAL A 821 -5.16 -50.67 19.78
N LYS A 822 -4.54 -51.83 20.05
CA LYS A 822 -4.02 -52.16 21.39
C LYS A 822 -2.66 -51.53 21.65
#